data_AF-A0AAD6IG74-F1
#
_entry.id   AF-A0AAD6IG74-F1
#
_cell.length_a   1.000
_cell.length_b   1.000
_cell.length_c   1.000
_cell.angle_alpha   90.00
_cell.angle_beta   90.00
_cell.angle_gamma   90.00
#
_symmetry.space_group_name_H-M   'P 1'
#
loop_
_entity.id
_entity.type
_entity.pdbx_description
1 polymer ?
#
loop_
_entity_poly.entity_id
_entity_poly.type
_entity_poly.pdbx_seq_one_letter_code
_entity_poly.pdbx_strand_id
1 'polypeptide(L)'
;MSPTKPATSECRFSTRISIRWLPDPPSETTDTIVMSVKDWYLDLRMEKETGMIDWAIAGQRIVESQDPLRVSFSHELDSHDAFESVDCGTFVSLPNGDDLETGVMPRSDLPGAPECEYEEVWRELPFREGPEGGNGNGGISWVLESDNGDISGSDREGEVQVVKTFLGRIWGTYLALRQTQIHARMRDPSGALVVKKSGAGVSARREEWESGWKEKYVVGEVAGALPSMVDGFAGEGRWKRPDLCAPVLNVTHYEEGNVTQGYIFLSPYHLTNYKDGPYIYSHTGELVWNGAEDNDFAHNFHPCHIAGHDRLYRDLHTTEGKRDSTEIQAGRDCDIHELKIVENGTAVLTTWIMTRPWDLSSYGGPASGFLRTTGFQEVDIASQTVLFTWDPADHIDLKDSNMEFGWDHYGDGLTPQTDWDFFHINSVDKTQDGGYLISGRHTSTIYKISPRDGSVLWRLGGNNSDFTFEPGLNFSSQHHVRVRDEDEGGMTISLFNNAFDKHHQTAHSSSGLVLRIDMDAMHVTLVHRYSSPRGLLVEKEGSVQPLESGNVFISWGAEQSLTEHILDGSRVVFEAKLDDSTGYWYRAWKANFTTVPTTSPDVYAMSEGIEGPTVWFVSWNGATEVQGWKVYVSRQQWGRYEFIGHFEKHGFETRIESEKFFAWTIIEAVDGAGQALRNSSVPVRTSTRRRNLLGGQTDL
;
A
#
# COMPACT_ATOMS: atom_id res chain seq x y z
N MET A 1 -10.54 -30.87 32.75
CA MET A 1 -9.15 -31.30 32.99
C MET A 1 -8.43 -31.30 31.67
N SER A 2 -7.39 -30.52 31.55
CA SER A 2 -7.43 -29.06 31.35
C SER A 2 -6.08 -28.76 30.71
N PRO A 3 -6.03 -27.98 29.63
CA PRO A 3 -4.84 -27.86 28.80
C PRO A 3 -3.60 -27.51 29.63
N THR A 4 -2.53 -28.29 29.48
CA THR A 4 -1.31 -28.23 30.30
C THR A 4 -0.21 -27.54 29.50
N LYS A 5 0.55 -26.68 30.18
CA LYS A 5 1.75 -26.07 29.59
C LYS A 5 2.69 -27.17 29.07
N PRO A 6 3.15 -27.12 27.81
CA PRO A 6 4.15 -28.06 27.31
C PRO A 6 5.43 -27.97 28.13
N ALA A 7 6.03 -29.11 28.49
CA ALA A 7 7.25 -29.16 29.31
C ALA A 7 8.45 -28.38 28.73
N THR A 8 8.45 -28.13 27.41
CA THR A 8 9.48 -27.38 26.69
C THR A 8 9.10 -25.93 26.39
N SER A 9 7.99 -25.43 26.95
CA SER A 9 7.48 -24.08 26.66
C SER A 9 8.28 -23.01 27.38
N GLU A 10 8.78 -22.03 26.62
CA GLU A 10 9.39 -20.78 27.11
C GLU A 10 8.34 -19.71 27.46
N CYS A 11 7.05 -20.07 27.44
CA CYS A 11 5.97 -19.18 27.88
C CYS A 11 5.63 -19.46 29.34
N ARG A 12 5.25 -18.42 30.10
CA ARG A 12 4.62 -18.57 31.42
C ARG A 12 3.32 -17.78 31.44
N PHE A 13 2.31 -18.33 32.11
CA PHE A 13 1.07 -17.64 32.39
C PHE A 13 0.78 -17.83 33.86
N SER A 14 0.70 -16.76 34.64
CA SER A 14 0.65 -16.82 36.10
C SER A 14 -0.42 -15.90 36.65
N THR A 15 -0.93 -16.25 37.83
CA THR A 15 -1.77 -15.38 38.66
C THR A 15 -1.08 -15.13 39.98
N ARG A 16 -1.28 -13.94 40.54
CA ARG A 16 -0.85 -13.66 41.91
C ARG A 16 -1.85 -14.26 42.89
N ILE A 17 -1.34 -14.95 43.91
CA ILE A 17 -2.10 -15.60 44.98
C ILE A 17 -2.20 -14.68 46.19
N SER A 18 -1.13 -13.95 46.49
CA SER A 18 -1.11 -12.92 47.52
C SER A 18 0.06 -11.97 47.34
N ILE A 19 -0.11 -10.73 47.79
CA ILE A 19 0.94 -9.75 48.06
C ILE A 19 0.90 -9.37 49.55
N ARG A 20 2.06 -9.13 50.15
CA ARG A 20 2.20 -8.34 51.38
C ARG A 20 3.35 -7.35 51.28
N TRP A 21 3.16 -6.22 51.91
CA TRP A 21 4.22 -5.29 52.25
C TRP A 21 4.69 -5.62 53.67
N LEU A 22 5.98 -5.86 53.89
CA LEU A 22 6.42 -6.31 55.21
C LEU A 22 6.31 -5.18 56.26
N PRO A 23 5.80 -5.47 57.49
CA PRO A 23 5.44 -6.77 58.06
C PRO A 23 3.93 -7.12 57.98
N ASP A 24 3.15 -6.46 57.13
CA ASP A 24 1.70 -6.63 57.02
C ASP A 24 1.30 -8.07 56.60
N PRO A 25 0.10 -8.55 56.96
CA PRO A 25 -0.38 -9.87 56.52
C PRO A 25 -0.64 -9.92 55.01
N PRO A 26 -0.48 -11.08 54.36
CA PRO A 26 -0.75 -11.26 52.93
C PRO A 26 -2.23 -11.09 52.58
N SER A 27 -2.49 -10.48 51.42
CA SER A 27 -3.82 -10.25 50.85
C SER A 27 -3.78 -10.34 49.32
N GLU A 28 -4.93 -10.49 48.66
CA GLU A 28 -5.02 -10.44 47.19
C GLU A 28 -6.27 -9.70 46.75
N THR A 29 -6.14 -8.39 46.61
CA THR A 29 -7.22 -7.48 46.23
C THR A 29 -7.48 -7.45 44.72
N THR A 30 -6.66 -8.14 43.91
CA THR A 30 -6.71 -8.04 42.44
C THR A 30 -6.97 -9.37 41.74
N ASP A 31 -7.56 -9.35 40.55
CA ASP A 31 -7.45 -10.40 39.52
C ASP A 31 -6.20 -10.06 38.69
N THR A 32 -5.04 -10.45 39.22
CA THR A 32 -3.73 -10.24 38.58
C THR A 32 -3.43 -11.39 37.64
N ILE A 33 -3.08 -11.08 36.40
CA ILE A 33 -2.46 -12.02 35.47
C ILE A 33 -1.16 -11.47 34.89
N VAL A 34 -0.19 -12.36 34.78
CA VAL A 34 1.06 -12.10 34.07
C VAL A 34 1.21 -13.14 32.99
N MET A 35 1.44 -12.70 31.76
CA MET A 35 1.88 -13.58 30.68
C MET A 35 3.27 -13.18 30.25
N SER A 36 4.12 -14.18 30.00
CA SER A 36 5.42 -13.97 29.37
C SER A 36 5.66 -14.96 28.24
N VAL A 37 6.28 -14.45 27.19
CA VAL A 37 6.73 -15.22 26.03
C VAL A 37 8.19 -14.88 25.82
N LYS A 38 9.09 -15.81 26.21
CA LYS A 38 10.54 -15.56 26.25
C LYS A 38 10.87 -14.38 27.18
N ASP A 39 11.49 -13.35 26.62
CA ASP A 39 11.99 -12.19 27.36
C ASP A 39 10.94 -11.07 27.44
N TRP A 40 9.70 -11.27 27.01
CA TRP A 40 8.65 -10.23 27.02
C TRP A 40 7.52 -10.60 27.97
N TYR A 41 6.94 -9.61 28.62
CA TYR A 41 5.82 -9.81 29.54
C TYR A 41 4.76 -8.71 29.46
N LEU A 42 3.54 -9.10 29.81
CA LEU A 42 2.43 -8.20 30.13
C LEU A 42 1.87 -8.62 31.49
N ASP A 43 1.71 -7.66 32.39
CA ASP A 43 1.13 -7.79 33.71
C ASP A 43 -0.09 -6.84 33.80
N LEU A 44 -1.25 -7.41 34.11
CA LEU A 44 -2.49 -6.68 34.32
C LEU A 44 -3.10 -7.08 35.65
N ARG A 45 -3.23 -6.09 36.54
CA ARG A 45 -3.81 -6.20 37.89
C ARG A 45 -5.12 -5.43 37.92
N MET A 46 -6.24 -6.16 37.94
CA MET A 46 -7.57 -5.56 38.02
C MET A 46 -8.07 -5.59 39.46
N GLU A 47 -8.42 -4.45 40.04
CA GLU A 47 -8.99 -4.39 41.39
C GLU A 47 -10.34 -5.13 41.43
N LYS A 48 -10.49 -6.09 42.34
CA LYS A 48 -11.69 -6.94 42.41
C LYS A 48 -12.96 -6.18 42.81
N GLU A 49 -12.81 -5.14 43.63
CA GLU A 49 -13.95 -4.39 44.16
C GLU A 49 -14.51 -3.41 43.12
N THR A 50 -13.64 -2.68 42.41
CA THR A 50 -14.05 -1.63 41.48
C THR A 50 -14.07 -2.07 40.02
N GLY A 51 -13.33 -3.12 39.67
CA GLY A 51 -13.09 -3.51 38.28
C GLY A 51 -12.16 -2.56 37.52
N MET A 52 -11.49 -1.63 38.22
CA MET A 52 -10.53 -0.69 37.64
C MET A 52 -9.14 -1.31 37.56
N ILE A 53 -8.27 -0.71 36.74
CA ILE A 53 -6.85 -1.08 36.69
C ILE A 53 -6.19 -0.59 37.98
N ASP A 54 -5.70 -1.52 38.79
CA ASP A 54 -4.84 -1.24 39.95
C ASP A 54 -3.43 -0.94 39.47
N TRP A 55 -2.88 -1.84 38.63
CA TRP A 55 -1.61 -1.66 37.96
C TRP A 55 -1.58 -2.42 36.63
N ALA A 56 -1.04 -1.80 35.58
CA ALA A 56 -0.76 -2.45 34.32
C ALA A 56 0.65 -2.08 33.86
N ILE A 57 1.45 -3.11 33.57
CA ILE A 57 2.86 -2.94 33.21
C ILE A 57 3.25 -3.95 32.12
N ALA A 58 4.06 -3.50 31.16
CA ALA A 58 4.59 -4.35 30.11
C ALA A 58 6.00 -3.93 29.67
N GLY A 59 6.75 -4.91 29.20
CA GLY A 59 8.10 -4.70 28.69
C GLY A 59 8.89 -5.99 28.61
N GLN A 60 10.19 -5.89 28.86
CA GLN A 60 11.14 -6.99 28.84
C GLN A 60 11.44 -7.50 30.24
N ARG A 61 11.54 -8.82 30.33
CA ARG A 61 12.02 -9.57 31.48
C ARG A 61 13.51 -9.87 31.29
N ILE A 62 14.35 -9.37 32.19
CA ILE A 62 15.80 -9.51 32.15
C ILE A 62 16.22 -10.43 33.31
N VAL A 63 16.78 -11.59 33.00
CA VAL A 63 17.32 -12.49 34.03
C VAL A 63 18.71 -12.01 34.44
N GLU A 64 18.83 -11.48 35.65
CA GLU A 64 20.11 -11.01 36.21
C GLU A 64 20.95 -12.17 36.76
N SER A 65 20.29 -13.16 37.38
CA SER A 65 20.93 -14.37 37.89
C SER A 65 19.96 -15.55 37.82
N GLN A 66 20.51 -16.77 37.66
CA GLN A 66 19.74 -18.02 37.66
C GLN A 66 19.74 -18.71 39.04
N ASP A 67 20.68 -18.39 39.91
CA ASP A 67 20.79 -18.96 41.26
C ASP A 67 21.33 -17.91 42.27
N PRO A 68 20.48 -17.31 43.12
CA PRO A 68 19.02 -17.39 43.06
C PRO A 68 18.47 -16.77 41.77
N LEU A 69 17.28 -17.21 41.34
CA LEU A 69 16.63 -16.62 40.17
C LEU A 69 16.27 -15.16 40.48
N ARG A 70 16.97 -14.22 39.85
CA ARG A 70 16.77 -12.79 40.01
C ARG A 70 16.42 -12.18 38.68
N VAL A 71 15.34 -11.41 38.66
CA VAL A 71 14.72 -10.92 37.42
C VAL A 71 14.40 -9.45 37.57
N SER A 72 14.86 -8.66 36.62
CA SER A 72 14.45 -7.26 36.47
C SER A 72 13.41 -7.14 35.36
N PHE A 73 12.46 -6.24 35.57
CA PHE A 73 11.40 -5.96 34.62
C PHE A 73 11.56 -4.53 34.10
N SER A 74 11.57 -4.36 32.78
CA SER A 74 11.63 -3.03 32.17
C SER A 74 10.22 -2.47 32.03
N HIS A 75 10.04 -1.21 32.40
CA HIS A 75 8.76 -0.52 32.34
C HIS A 75 8.68 0.22 31.00
N GLU A 76 8.26 -0.45 29.92
CA GLU A 76 8.03 0.22 28.63
C GLU A 76 6.62 0.81 28.54
N LEU A 77 5.68 0.24 29.30
CA LEU A 77 4.36 0.75 29.58
C LEU A 77 4.11 0.54 31.07
N ASP A 78 3.64 1.58 31.78
CA ASP A 78 3.38 1.51 33.21
C ASP A 78 2.28 2.50 33.63
N SER A 79 1.17 2.00 34.18
CA SER A 79 0.05 2.83 34.63
C SER A 79 0.34 3.71 35.85
N HIS A 80 1.44 3.46 36.58
CA HIS A 80 1.89 4.30 37.70
C HIS A 80 2.91 5.37 37.27
N ASP A 81 3.19 5.48 35.97
CA ASP A 81 4.14 6.47 35.40
C ASP A 81 5.58 6.30 35.91
N ALA A 82 5.98 5.07 36.27
CA ALA A 82 7.27 4.74 36.88
C ALA A 82 8.30 4.15 35.89
N PHE A 83 8.45 4.75 34.71
CA PHE A 83 9.34 4.26 33.64
C PHE A 83 10.82 4.12 34.02
N GLU A 84 11.29 4.90 35.01
CA GLU A 84 12.68 4.93 35.47
C GLU A 84 12.90 4.05 36.72
N SER A 85 11.85 3.42 37.26
CA SER A 85 12.00 2.49 38.38
C SER A 85 12.58 1.16 37.90
N VAL A 86 13.45 0.58 38.72
CA VAL A 86 13.96 -0.78 38.50
C VAL A 86 13.18 -1.71 39.40
N ASP A 87 12.17 -2.36 38.84
CA ASP A 87 11.48 -3.45 39.54
C ASP A 87 12.31 -4.73 39.41
N CYS A 88 12.68 -5.30 40.56
CA CYS A 88 13.57 -6.45 40.63
C CYS A 88 13.10 -7.45 41.69
N GLY A 89 12.65 -8.61 41.22
CA GLY A 89 12.20 -9.73 42.04
C GLY A 89 13.24 -10.84 42.15
N THR A 90 13.39 -11.40 43.36
CA THR A 90 14.10 -12.67 43.61
C THR A 90 13.08 -13.77 43.82
N PHE A 91 13.18 -14.85 43.05
CA PHE A 91 12.20 -15.92 43.01
C PHE A 91 12.72 -17.18 43.71
N VAL A 92 11.88 -17.77 44.56
CA VAL A 92 12.12 -19.04 45.25
C VAL A 92 10.91 -19.93 45.07
N SER A 93 11.09 -21.11 44.47
CA SER A 93 10.01 -22.08 44.32
C SER A 93 9.61 -22.68 45.68
N LEU A 94 8.31 -22.70 45.94
CA LEU A 94 7.70 -23.22 47.15
C LEU A 94 7.34 -24.71 46.99
N PRO A 95 7.23 -25.48 48.10
CA PRO A 95 6.92 -26.92 48.04
C PRO A 95 5.59 -27.28 47.39
N ASN A 96 4.66 -26.33 47.27
CA ASN A 96 3.35 -26.52 46.64
C ASN A 96 3.35 -26.24 45.12
N GLY A 97 4.50 -25.87 44.55
CA GLY A 97 4.65 -25.53 43.13
C GLY A 97 4.38 -24.07 42.77
N ASP A 98 4.05 -23.22 43.75
CA ASP A 98 4.00 -21.77 43.58
C ASP A 98 5.42 -21.18 43.68
N ASP A 99 5.63 -19.97 43.19
CA ASP A 99 6.88 -19.21 43.35
C ASP A 99 6.68 -18.06 44.34
N LEU A 100 7.58 -17.91 45.31
CA LEU A 100 7.67 -16.73 46.16
C LEU A 100 8.62 -15.73 45.50
N GLU A 101 8.11 -14.56 45.17
CA GLU A 101 8.88 -13.41 44.75
C GLU A 101 9.08 -12.47 45.93
N THR A 102 10.32 -12.04 46.14
CA THR A 102 10.66 -11.00 47.11
C THR A 102 11.48 -9.90 46.46
N GLY A 103 11.24 -8.66 46.87
CA GLY A 103 11.91 -7.51 46.31
C GLY A 103 11.66 -6.25 47.11
N VAL A 104 12.11 -5.13 46.54
CA VAL A 104 11.83 -3.79 47.04
C VAL A 104 11.29 -2.99 45.86
N MET A 105 10.13 -2.36 46.04
CA MET A 105 9.56 -1.47 45.02
C MET A 105 8.78 -0.32 45.69
N PRO A 106 8.52 0.78 44.97
CA PRO A 106 7.69 1.88 45.44
C PRO A 106 6.27 1.42 45.82
N ARG A 107 5.83 1.77 47.03
CA ARG A 107 4.46 1.49 47.50
C ARG A 107 3.51 2.63 47.14
N SER A 108 2.97 2.58 45.92
CA SER A 108 2.20 3.68 45.30
C SER A 108 0.88 4.05 46.01
N ASP A 109 0.32 3.17 46.85
CA ASP A 109 -0.85 3.46 47.69
C ASP A 109 -0.56 4.43 48.86
N LEU A 110 0.72 4.66 49.17
CA LEU A 110 1.13 5.57 50.23
C LEU A 110 1.62 6.93 49.69
N PRO A 111 1.38 8.04 50.40
CA PRO A 111 1.89 9.35 50.01
C PRO A 111 3.41 9.36 49.82
N GLY A 112 3.85 9.76 48.63
CA GLY A 112 5.27 9.82 48.27
C GLY A 112 5.90 8.50 47.84
N ALA A 113 5.11 7.42 47.69
CA ALA A 113 5.51 6.12 47.16
C ALA A 113 6.86 5.60 47.71
N PRO A 114 6.99 5.42 49.05
CA PRO A 114 8.24 4.96 49.64
C PRO A 114 8.60 3.56 49.15
N GLU A 115 9.90 3.32 48.94
CA GLU A 115 10.46 1.99 48.70
C GLU A 115 10.13 1.05 49.88
N CYS A 116 9.41 -0.03 49.61
CA CYS A 116 8.98 -1.00 50.61
C CYS A 116 9.37 -2.42 50.21
N GLU A 117 9.77 -3.23 51.19
CA GLU A 117 9.94 -4.67 50.98
C GLU A 117 8.59 -5.34 50.74
N TYR A 118 8.52 -6.16 49.70
CA TYR A 118 7.31 -6.91 49.36
C TYR A 118 7.60 -8.41 49.27
N GLU A 119 6.53 -9.17 49.45
CA GLU A 119 6.47 -10.58 49.08
C GLU A 119 5.23 -10.86 48.26
N GLU A 120 5.41 -11.45 47.08
CA GLU A 120 4.34 -11.91 46.21
C GLU A 120 4.41 -13.43 46.04
N VAL A 121 3.27 -14.12 46.13
CA VAL A 121 3.18 -15.56 45.85
C VAL A 121 2.50 -15.73 44.50
N TRP A 122 3.17 -16.39 43.57
CA TRP A 122 2.73 -16.56 42.19
C TRP A 122 2.40 -18.01 41.89
N ARG A 123 1.27 -18.24 41.22
CA ARG A 123 0.87 -19.55 40.73
C ARG A 123 0.90 -19.57 39.22
N GLU A 124 1.66 -20.50 38.65
CA GLU A 124 1.58 -20.79 37.22
C GLU A 124 0.23 -21.46 36.89
N LEU A 125 -0.44 -20.92 35.89
CA LEU A 125 -1.73 -21.37 35.40
C LEU A 125 -1.57 -22.28 34.17
N PRO A 126 -2.47 -23.26 33.99
CA PRO A 126 -2.59 -23.99 32.74
C PRO A 126 -2.91 -23.03 31.57
N PHE A 127 -2.37 -23.33 30.39
CA PHE A 127 -2.71 -22.57 29.19
C PHE A 127 -4.12 -22.93 28.75
N ARG A 128 -4.94 -21.94 28.44
CA ARG A 128 -6.29 -22.16 27.90
C ARG A 128 -6.20 -22.63 26.45
N GLU A 129 -7.03 -23.60 26.05
CA GLU A 129 -7.13 -24.03 24.65
C GLU A 129 -7.57 -22.85 23.78
N GLY A 130 -6.92 -22.69 22.63
CA GLY A 130 -7.24 -21.66 21.65
C GLY A 130 -8.03 -22.21 20.46
N PRO A 131 -8.29 -21.38 19.43
CA PRO A 131 -8.93 -21.79 18.18
C PRO A 131 -8.24 -22.97 17.47
N GLU A 132 -6.97 -23.24 17.78
CA GLU A 132 -6.18 -24.34 17.21
C GLU A 132 -6.64 -25.73 17.67
N GLY A 133 -7.44 -25.81 18.75
CA GLY A 133 -8.06 -27.04 19.26
C GLY A 133 -7.16 -27.92 20.16
N GLY A 134 -7.78 -28.68 21.07
CA GLY A 134 -7.12 -29.45 22.15
C GLY A 134 -6.43 -30.77 21.81
N ASN A 135 -6.23 -31.12 20.54
CA ASN A 135 -5.80 -32.48 20.13
C ASN A 135 -4.28 -32.63 19.94
N GLY A 136 -3.46 -31.96 20.75
CA GLY A 136 -2.00 -32.17 20.76
C GLY A 136 -1.21 -31.41 19.68
N ASN A 137 -1.85 -30.51 18.93
CA ASN A 137 -1.17 -29.64 17.94
C ASN A 137 -0.40 -28.45 18.56
N GLY A 138 -0.42 -28.30 19.89
CA GLY A 138 0.08 -27.11 20.56
C GLY A 138 -0.81 -25.89 20.27
N GLY A 139 -0.40 -24.72 20.77
CA GLY A 139 -1.09 -23.45 20.54
C GLY A 139 -0.10 -22.34 20.26
N ILE A 140 -0.61 -21.22 19.75
CA ILE A 140 0.20 -20.06 19.35
C ILE A 140 0.44 -19.16 20.56
N SER A 141 1.68 -18.73 20.75
CA SER A 141 2.04 -17.72 21.75
C SER A 141 2.96 -16.66 21.16
N TRP A 142 2.70 -15.39 21.45
CA TRP A 142 3.51 -14.25 21.00
C TRP A 142 3.30 -13.03 21.89
N VAL A 143 4.25 -12.11 21.85
CA VAL A 143 4.09 -10.73 22.33
C VAL A 143 4.50 -9.81 21.20
N LEU A 144 3.70 -8.77 20.95
CA LEU A 144 3.94 -7.71 19.99
C LEU A 144 3.99 -6.38 20.74
N GLU A 145 4.92 -5.53 20.33
CA GLU A 145 5.09 -4.17 20.82
C GLU A 145 4.94 -3.23 19.62
N SER A 146 4.20 -2.12 19.80
CA SER A 146 4.10 -1.11 18.75
C SER A 146 5.43 -0.42 18.52
N ASP A 147 5.71 -0.11 17.25
CA ASP A 147 6.77 0.81 16.90
C ASP A 147 6.50 2.19 17.51
N ASN A 148 7.57 2.88 17.90
CA ASN A 148 7.50 4.24 18.43
C ASN A 148 7.38 5.29 17.29
N GLY A 149 7.53 4.87 16.02
CA GLY A 149 7.55 5.74 14.83
C GLY A 149 8.91 6.42 14.62
N ASP A 150 9.01 7.34 13.65
CA ASP A 150 10.22 8.13 13.43
C ASP A 150 10.41 9.16 14.55
N ILE A 151 11.07 8.70 15.61
CA ILE A 151 11.59 9.55 16.66
C ILE A 151 13.02 10.01 16.33
N SER A 152 13.64 9.60 15.22
CA SER A 152 15.08 9.78 14.96
C SER A 152 15.45 11.09 14.27
N GLY A 153 14.48 11.83 13.72
CA GLY A 153 14.71 13.00 12.86
C GLY A 153 15.17 14.32 13.50
N SER A 154 15.46 14.40 14.80
CA SER A 154 16.03 15.64 15.34
C SER A 154 16.93 15.44 16.56
N ASP A 155 18.19 15.88 16.44
CA ASP A 155 19.08 16.19 17.58
C ASP A 155 18.58 17.40 18.42
N ARG A 156 17.28 17.72 18.33
CA ARG A 156 16.66 18.87 18.96
C ARG A 156 15.96 18.42 20.24
N GLU A 157 16.13 19.22 21.29
CA GLU A 157 15.33 19.11 22.50
C GLU A 157 13.84 19.35 22.18
N GLY A 158 12.96 18.62 22.85
CA GLY A 158 11.52 18.69 22.57
C GLY A 158 10.75 17.48 23.09
N GLU A 159 9.43 17.58 23.05
CA GLU A 159 8.50 16.53 23.48
C GLU A 159 7.88 15.85 22.26
N VAL A 160 7.86 14.51 22.26
CA VAL A 160 7.17 13.71 21.25
C VAL A 160 6.12 12.85 21.94
N GLN A 161 4.90 12.89 21.43
CA GLN A 161 3.84 12.00 21.88
C GLN A 161 3.99 10.63 21.20
N VAL A 162 4.00 9.56 21.98
CA VAL A 162 4.13 8.17 21.52
C VAL A 162 2.94 7.37 22.00
N VAL A 163 2.25 6.67 21.11
CA VAL A 163 1.17 5.75 21.49
C VAL A 163 1.75 4.34 21.61
N LYS A 164 2.04 3.92 22.84
CA LYS A 164 2.63 2.61 23.11
C LYS A 164 1.54 1.55 23.25
N THR A 165 1.63 0.47 22.49
CA THR A 165 0.69 -0.67 22.56
C THR A 165 1.46 -1.98 22.70
N PHE A 166 1.11 -2.79 23.69
CA PHE A 166 1.57 -4.17 23.85
C PHE A 166 0.41 -5.13 23.64
N LEU A 167 0.62 -6.16 22.83
CA LEU A 167 -0.32 -7.24 22.62
C LEU A 167 0.36 -8.54 23.02
N GLY A 168 -0.31 -9.38 23.80
CA GLY A 168 0.21 -10.66 24.25
C GLY A 168 -0.82 -11.75 24.03
N ARG A 169 -0.39 -12.90 23.53
CA ARG A 169 -1.21 -14.08 23.39
C ARG A 169 -0.47 -15.31 23.90
N ILE A 170 -1.13 -16.08 24.74
CA ILE A 170 -0.74 -17.46 25.05
C ILE A 170 -1.96 -18.33 24.80
N TRP A 171 -1.94 -19.02 23.67
CA TRP A 171 -2.99 -19.92 23.21
C TRP A 171 -4.36 -19.23 23.19
N GLY A 172 -5.30 -19.70 24.00
CA GLY A 172 -6.64 -19.15 24.16
C GLY A 172 -6.72 -17.96 25.13
N THR A 173 -5.63 -17.32 25.51
CA THR A 173 -5.63 -16.14 26.37
C THR A 173 -4.92 -14.99 25.68
N TYR A 174 -5.55 -13.82 25.65
CA TYR A 174 -5.08 -12.62 24.99
C TYR A 174 -5.15 -11.40 25.91
N LEU A 175 -4.13 -10.54 25.83
CA LEU A 175 -4.05 -9.24 26.48
C LEU A 175 -3.65 -8.17 25.48
N ALA A 176 -4.24 -6.98 25.60
CA ALA A 176 -3.77 -5.77 24.95
C ALA A 176 -3.71 -4.63 25.97
N LEU A 177 -2.61 -3.90 26.00
CA LEU A 177 -2.39 -2.73 26.84
C LEU A 177 -1.98 -1.56 25.94
N ARG A 178 -2.55 -0.38 26.15
CA ARG A 178 -2.15 0.84 25.43
C ARG A 178 -2.03 2.02 26.37
N GLN A 179 -0.99 2.81 26.15
CA GLN A 179 -0.71 4.04 26.88
C GLN A 179 -0.21 5.11 25.93
N THR A 180 -0.78 6.32 26.04
CA THR A 180 -0.20 7.50 25.42
C THR A 180 0.90 8.04 26.32
N GLN A 181 2.10 8.19 25.78
CA GLN A 181 3.29 8.65 26.49
C GLN A 181 3.81 9.95 25.87
N ILE A 182 4.52 10.74 26.67
CA ILE A 182 5.31 11.90 26.23
C ILE A 182 6.76 11.57 26.49
N HIS A 183 7.57 11.59 25.44
CA HIS A 183 9.01 11.40 25.51
C HIS A 183 9.66 12.78 25.40
N ALA A 184 10.07 13.33 26.55
CA ALA A 184 10.73 14.63 26.64
C ALA A 184 12.25 14.45 26.48
N ARG A 185 12.81 15.01 25.42
CA ARG A 185 14.23 15.01 25.12
C ARG A 185 14.89 16.27 25.67
N MET A 186 15.84 16.08 26.56
CA MET A 186 16.56 17.18 27.20
C MET A 186 18.03 16.82 27.38
N ARG A 187 18.91 17.81 27.47
CA ARG A 187 20.30 17.55 27.85
C ARG A 187 20.44 17.51 29.36
N ASP A 188 21.16 16.51 29.84
CA ASP A 188 21.58 16.45 31.23
C ASP A 188 22.71 17.49 31.50
N PRO A 189 23.15 17.67 32.76
CA PRO A 189 24.26 18.58 33.09
C PRO A 189 25.61 18.22 32.42
N SER A 190 25.76 17.00 31.89
CA SER A 190 26.94 16.56 31.15
C SER A 190 26.86 16.91 29.64
N GLY A 191 25.70 17.39 29.18
CA GLY A 191 25.41 17.70 27.79
C GLY A 191 24.90 16.51 26.98
N ALA A 192 24.74 15.33 27.60
CA ALA A 192 24.20 14.14 26.99
C ALA A 192 22.68 14.25 26.82
N LEU A 193 22.16 13.83 25.67
CA LEU A 193 20.72 13.80 25.44
C LEU A 193 20.11 12.65 26.25
N VAL A 194 19.17 12.97 27.13
CA VAL A 194 18.37 12.01 27.91
C VAL A 194 16.91 12.12 27.51
N VAL A 195 16.20 11.00 27.54
CA VAL A 195 14.76 10.93 27.30
C VAL A 195 14.07 10.68 28.62
N LYS A 196 13.22 11.61 29.05
CA LYS A 196 12.34 11.41 30.18
C LYS A 196 10.95 11.04 29.67
N LYS A 197 10.43 9.89 30.07
CA LYS A 197 9.08 9.43 29.72
C LYS A 197 8.08 9.89 30.78
N SER A 198 6.89 10.28 30.33
CA SER A 198 5.69 10.34 31.16
C SER A 198 4.51 9.72 30.44
N GLY A 199 3.55 9.15 31.18
CA GLY A 199 2.50 8.30 30.66
C GLY A 199 1.12 8.75 31.14
N ALA A 200 0.14 8.75 30.24
CA ALA A 200 -1.27 8.87 30.59
C ALA A 200 -1.80 7.56 31.20
N GLY A 201 -3.09 7.53 31.53
CA GLY A 201 -3.75 6.29 31.97
C GLY A 201 -3.64 5.17 30.93
N VAL A 202 -3.58 3.93 31.40
CA VAL A 202 -3.54 2.74 30.53
C VAL A 202 -4.97 2.30 30.19
N SER A 203 -5.17 1.91 28.93
CA SER A 203 -6.33 1.13 28.52
C SER A 203 -5.93 -0.33 28.34
N ALA A 204 -6.77 -1.24 28.81
CA ALA A 204 -6.53 -2.67 28.80
C ALA A 204 -7.72 -3.44 28.20
N ARG A 205 -7.40 -4.52 27.48
CA ARG A 205 -8.33 -5.52 26.98
C ARG A 205 -7.78 -6.90 27.34
N ARG A 206 -8.64 -7.77 27.88
CA ARG A 206 -8.35 -9.19 28.14
C ARG A 206 -9.43 -10.03 27.50
N GLU A 207 -9.02 -10.99 26.69
CA GLU A 207 -9.93 -11.91 26.03
C GLU A 207 -9.51 -13.35 26.26
N GLU A 208 -10.50 -14.22 26.35
CA GLU A 208 -10.30 -15.64 26.60
C GLU A 208 -11.14 -16.48 25.64
N TRP A 209 -10.55 -17.56 25.15
CA TRP A 209 -11.17 -18.50 24.24
C TRP A 209 -12.04 -19.51 24.99
N GLU A 210 -13.27 -19.68 24.54
CA GLU A 210 -14.19 -20.74 24.95
C GLU A 210 -14.67 -21.52 23.72
N SER A 211 -15.86 -21.21 23.22
CA SER A 211 -16.36 -21.66 21.91
C SER A 211 -16.07 -20.62 20.80
N GLY A 212 -15.12 -19.71 21.07
CA GLY A 212 -14.90 -18.43 20.41
C GLY A 212 -14.19 -17.47 21.37
N TRP A 213 -13.56 -16.41 20.86
CA TRP A 213 -12.99 -15.35 21.71
C TRP A 213 -14.10 -14.59 22.44
N LYS A 214 -13.88 -14.30 23.71
CA LYS A 214 -14.79 -13.50 24.54
C LYS A 214 -14.02 -12.48 25.37
N GLU A 215 -14.55 -11.27 25.45
CA GLU A 215 -14.05 -10.22 26.31
C GLU A 215 -14.27 -10.58 27.78
N LYS A 216 -13.19 -10.57 28.57
CA LYS A 216 -13.24 -10.63 30.04
C LYS A 216 -13.11 -9.24 30.66
N TYR A 217 -12.21 -8.41 30.12
CA TYR A 217 -12.06 -7.01 30.52
C TYR A 217 -11.87 -6.13 29.28
N VAL A 218 -12.52 -4.96 29.29
CA VAL A 218 -12.29 -3.84 28.37
C VAL A 218 -12.40 -2.57 29.21
N VAL A 219 -11.27 -2.04 29.67
CA VAL A 219 -11.22 -0.99 30.71
C VAL A 219 -10.22 0.10 30.32
N GLY A 220 -10.63 1.36 30.49
CA GLY A 220 -9.83 2.54 30.14
C GLY A 220 -10.41 3.31 28.95
N GLU A 221 -9.94 4.55 28.77
CA GLU A 221 -10.52 5.54 27.85
C GLU A 221 -10.61 5.07 26.39
N VAL A 222 -9.60 4.34 25.91
CA VAL A 222 -9.50 3.88 24.51
C VAL A 222 -9.55 2.36 24.37
N ALA A 223 -10.04 1.64 25.39
CA ALA A 223 -10.05 0.18 25.41
C ALA A 223 -10.88 -0.44 24.28
N GLY A 224 -11.96 0.22 23.86
CA GLY A 224 -12.77 -0.20 22.71
C GLY A 224 -12.01 -0.15 21.37
N ALA A 225 -10.96 0.67 21.26
CA ALA A 225 -10.11 0.79 20.08
C ALA A 225 -8.81 -0.04 20.17
N LEU A 226 -8.65 -0.87 21.22
CA LEU A 226 -7.58 -1.85 21.28
C LEU A 226 -7.86 -2.99 20.29
N PRO A 227 -6.82 -3.52 19.61
CA PRO A 227 -6.96 -4.70 18.77
C PRO A 227 -7.59 -5.87 19.52
N SER A 228 -8.47 -6.60 18.84
CA SER A 228 -9.39 -7.57 19.40
C SER A 228 -9.28 -8.89 18.66
N MET A 229 -9.13 -10.00 19.37
CA MET A 229 -9.19 -11.33 18.77
C MET A 229 -10.64 -11.73 18.42
N VAL A 230 -11.64 -11.05 19.01
CA VAL A 230 -13.06 -11.22 18.65
C VAL A 230 -13.31 -10.69 17.23
N ASP A 231 -12.72 -9.55 16.89
CA ASP A 231 -12.89 -8.89 15.60
C ASP A 231 -11.86 -9.35 14.54
N GLY A 232 -10.73 -9.91 15.00
CA GLY A 232 -9.61 -10.35 14.18
C GLY A 232 -8.60 -9.24 13.88
N PHE A 233 -7.36 -9.63 13.57
CA PHE A 233 -6.37 -8.69 13.04
C PHE A 233 -6.48 -8.60 11.52
N ALA A 234 -6.36 -7.40 10.98
CA ALA A 234 -6.15 -7.24 9.55
C ALA A 234 -4.85 -7.97 9.13
N GLY A 235 -4.95 -9.00 8.29
CA GLY A 235 -3.79 -9.60 7.61
C GLY A 235 -3.09 -10.82 8.25
N GLU A 236 -3.70 -11.53 9.22
CA GLU A 236 -3.15 -12.79 9.76
C GLU A 236 -3.10 -13.92 8.69
N GLY A 237 -2.04 -13.93 7.87
CA GLY A 237 -1.82 -14.95 6.83
C GLY A 237 -0.63 -14.72 5.90
N ARG A 238 0.10 -13.60 6.00
CA ARG A 238 1.19 -13.24 5.07
C ARG A 238 2.38 -12.62 5.80
N TRP A 239 3.27 -13.43 6.38
CA TRP A 239 4.58 -12.92 6.83
C TRP A 239 5.55 -12.81 5.64
N LYS A 240 5.23 -11.90 4.72
CA LYS A 240 6.19 -11.07 3.98
C LYS A 240 6.23 -9.71 4.71
N ARG A 241 7.01 -8.73 4.27
CA ARG A 241 6.80 -7.31 4.64
C ARG A 241 5.28 -7.01 4.66
N PRO A 242 4.63 -6.91 5.84
CA PRO A 242 3.17 -6.90 5.95
C PRO A 242 2.56 -5.59 5.42
N ASP A 243 3.41 -4.59 5.19
CA ASP A 243 3.15 -3.32 4.52
C ASP A 243 2.94 -3.46 2.99
N LEU A 244 3.51 -4.49 2.35
CA LEU A 244 3.47 -4.67 0.89
C LEU A 244 2.26 -5.53 0.45
N CYS A 245 1.06 -4.95 0.52
CA CYS A 245 -0.18 -5.58 0.02
C CYS A 245 -0.45 -5.23 -1.46
N ALA A 246 0.51 -5.52 -2.33
CA ALA A 246 0.39 -5.28 -3.77
C ALA A 246 -0.46 -6.36 -4.47
N PRO A 247 -1.25 -6.00 -5.49
CA PRO A 247 -2.04 -6.95 -6.25
C PRO A 247 -1.16 -7.90 -7.07
N VAL A 248 -1.73 -9.04 -7.45
CA VAL A 248 -1.03 -10.05 -8.26
C VAL A 248 -1.53 -9.98 -9.70
N LEU A 249 -0.61 -10.09 -10.66
CA LEU A 249 -0.93 -10.28 -12.07
C LEU A 249 -0.71 -11.74 -12.47
N ASN A 250 -1.78 -12.41 -12.88
CA ASN A 250 -1.72 -13.73 -13.50
C ASN A 250 -1.27 -13.57 -14.96
N VAL A 251 0.00 -13.86 -15.22
CA VAL A 251 0.64 -13.68 -16.52
C VAL A 251 0.70 -14.98 -17.30
N THR A 252 0.39 -14.90 -18.60
CA THR A 252 0.56 -15.98 -19.58
C THR A 252 1.39 -15.46 -20.75
N HIS A 253 2.51 -16.14 -21.03
CA HIS A 253 3.29 -15.92 -22.25
C HIS A 253 2.92 -16.99 -23.25
N TYR A 254 2.24 -16.60 -24.32
CA TYR A 254 1.93 -17.51 -25.43
C TYR A 254 3.17 -17.75 -26.30
N GLU A 255 4.01 -16.72 -26.46
CA GLU A 255 5.24 -16.75 -27.25
C GLU A 255 6.34 -15.92 -26.58
N GLU A 256 7.02 -16.48 -25.58
CA GLU A 256 7.98 -15.77 -24.72
C GLU A 256 9.03 -14.95 -25.50
N GLY A 257 9.59 -15.51 -26.59
CA GLY A 257 10.59 -14.83 -27.42
C GLY A 257 10.08 -13.63 -28.23
N ASN A 258 8.75 -13.46 -28.33
CA ASN A 258 8.12 -12.34 -29.03
C ASN A 258 7.48 -11.32 -28.08
N VAL A 259 7.55 -11.52 -26.77
CA VAL A 259 7.07 -10.54 -25.79
C VAL A 259 8.05 -9.37 -25.71
N THR A 260 7.54 -8.15 -25.85
CA THR A 260 8.35 -6.94 -25.72
C THR A 260 8.94 -6.87 -24.31
N GLN A 261 10.23 -6.58 -24.20
CA GLN A 261 10.88 -6.37 -22.92
C GLN A 261 10.42 -5.07 -22.27
N GLY A 262 10.60 -4.95 -20.96
CA GLY A 262 10.24 -3.77 -20.18
C GLY A 262 9.22 -4.04 -19.08
N TYR A 263 8.68 -2.96 -18.54
CA TYR A 263 7.83 -2.95 -17.37
C TYR A 263 6.39 -2.55 -17.71
N ILE A 264 5.47 -3.03 -16.90
CA ILE A 264 4.04 -2.74 -16.97
C ILE A 264 3.71 -1.75 -15.86
N PHE A 265 3.11 -0.63 -16.24
CA PHE A 265 2.67 0.44 -15.36
C PHE A 265 1.15 0.44 -15.32
N LEU A 266 0.58 0.33 -14.13
CA LEU A 266 -0.87 0.35 -13.93
C LEU A 266 -1.21 0.84 -12.52
N SER A 267 -2.41 1.37 -12.37
CA SER A 267 -2.96 1.81 -11.09
C SER A 267 -4.36 1.21 -10.90
N PRO A 268 -4.48 0.04 -10.26
CA PRO A 268 -5.77 -0.54 -9.96
C PRO A 268 -6.42 0.19 -8.79
N TYR A 269 -7.74 0.26 -8.83
CA TYR A 269 -8.58 0.81 -7.78
C TYR A 269 -9.82 -0.06 -7.57
N HIS A 270 -10.52 0.11 -6.44
CA HIS A 270 -11.60 -0.77 -5.97
C HIS A 270 -11.15 -2.19 -5.63
N LEU A 271 -9.90 -2.35 -5.20
CA LEU A 271 -9.37 -3.63 -4.75
C LEU A 271 -9.99 -4.03 -3.42
N THR A 272 -10.26 -5.33 -3.25
CA THR A 272 -10.79 -5.87 -1.98
C THR A 272 -9.71 -6.56 -1.16
N ASN A 273 -8.71 -7.15 -1.81
CA ASN A 273 -7.66 -7.94 -1.16
C ASN A 273 -6.31 -7.23 -1.07
N TYR A 274 -6.20 -6.05 -1.69
CA TYR A 274 -4.97 -5.31 -1.92
C TYR A 274 -5.21 -3.82 -1.74
N LYS A 275 -4.15 -3.02 -1.66
CA LYS A 275 -4.28 -1.56 -1.62
C LYS A 275 -4.49 -0.99 -3.02
N ASP A 276 -5.31 0.05 -3.14
CA ASP A 276 -5.38 0.86 -4.35
C ASP A 276 -4.09 1.67 -4.51
N GLY A 277 -3.66 1.93 -5.74
CA GLY A 277 -2.49 2.77 -5.99
C GLY A 277 -1.68 2.39 -7.22
N PRO A 278 -0.60 3.13 -7.53
CA PRO A 278 0.22 2.86 -8.69
C PRO A 278 1.26 1.75 -8.44
N TYR A 279 1.46 0.89 -9.43
CA TYR A 279 2.38 -0.25 -9.36
C TYR A 279 3.18 -0.41 -10.65
N ILE A 280 4.42 -0.89 -10.51
CA ILE A 280 5.26 -1.33 -11.62
C ILE A 280 5.48 -2.84 -11.49
N TYR A 281 5.18 -3.57 -12.57
CA TYR A 281 5.45 -5.00 -12.70
C TYR A 281 6.45 -5.27 -13.82
N SER A 282 7.24 -6.34 -13.69
CA SER A 282 7.96 -6.90 -14.82
C SER A 282 7.00 -7.51 -15.84
N HIS A 283 7.50 -7.81 -17.04
CA HIS A 283 6.74 -8.60 -18.02
C HIS A 283 6.45 -10.04 -17.57
N THR A 284 7.02 -10.53 -16.46
CA THR A 284 6.69 -11.83 -15.85
C THR A 284 5.63 -11.73 -14.74
N GLY A 285 5.17 -10.52 -14.42
CA GLY A 285 4.18 -10.29 -13.36
C GLY A 285 4.79 -10.14 -11.96
N GLU A 286 6.12 -10.05 -11.86
CA GLU A 286 6.79 -9.77 -10.58
C GLU A 286 6.69 -8.29 -10.26
N LEU A 287 6.37 -7.97 -8.99
CA LEU A 287 6.39 -6.60 -8.51
C LEU A 287 7.81 -6.02 -8.63
N VAL A 288 7.91 -4.77 -9.05
CA VAL A 288 9.16 -4.01 -9.15
C VAL A 288 9.08 -2.76 -8.29
N TRP A 289 7.92 -2.11 -8.26
CA TRP A 289 7.67 -0.95 -7.42
C TRP A 289 6.23 -0.94 -6.88
N ASN A 290 6.11 -0.70 -5.57
CA ASN A 290 4.86 -0.41 -4.87
C ASN A 290 4.79 1.08 -4.55
N GLY A 291 3.77 1.77 -5.07
CA GLY A 291 3.49 3.18 -4.78
C GLY A 291 2.23 3.42 -3.96
N ALA A 292 1.55 2.37 -3.50
CA ALA A 292 0.29 2.47 -2.75
C ALA A 292 0.46 2.97 -1.31
N GLU A 293 1.69 3.15 -0.84
CA GLU A 293 1.95 3.74 0.48
C GLU A 293 1.71 5.25 0.51
N ASP A 294 1.78 5.90 -0.66
CA ASP A 294 1.70 7.36 -0.77
C ASP A 294 0.34 7.89 -1.23
N ASN A 295 -0.51 7.07 -1.88
CA ASN A 295 -1.71 7.56 -2.57
C ASN A 295 -2.78 6.48 -2.79
N ASP A 296 -4.02 6.77 -2.38
CA ASP A 296 -5.16 5.84 -2.54
C ASP A 296 -5.77 5.84 -3.96
N PHE A 297 -5.61 6.89 -4.77
CA PHE A 297 -6.22 6.96 -6.11
C PHE A 297 -5.31 7.62 -7.15
N ALA A 298 -4.78 6.80 -8.08
CA ALA A 298 -3.98 7.25 -9.22
C ALA A 298 -4.56 6.72 -10.54
N HIS A 299 -4.55 7.52 -11.60
CA HIS A 299 -4.88 7.08 -12.97
C HIS A 299 -3.72 7.39 -13.94
N ASN A 300 -3.77 6.79 -15.13
CA ASN A 300 -2.78 6.99 -16.21
C ASN A 300 -1.31 6.91 -15.76
N PHE A 301 -0.96 5.96 -14.88
CA PHE A 301 0.41 5.86 -14.39
C PHE A 301 1.37 5.33 -15.47
N HIS A 302 2.33 6.13 -15.92
CA HIS A 302 3.32 5.75 -16.94
C HIS A 302 4.57 6.63 -16.93
N PRO A 303 5.70 6.19 -17.51
CA PRO A 303 6.85 7.06 -17.71
C PRO A 303 6.54 8.14 -18.76
N CYS A 304 7.07 9.34 -18.54
CA CYS A 304 7.00 10.47 -19.46
C CYS A 304 8.36 11.17 -19.54
N HIS A 305 8.63 11.83 -20.68
CA HIS A 305 9.86 12.58 -20.88
C HIS A 305 9.57 14.08 -20.82
N ILE A 306 10.05 14.73 -19.76
CA ILE A 306 9.82 16.16 -19.52
C ILE A 306 11.18 16.86 -19.41
N ALA A 307 11.39 17.88 -20.25
CA ALA A 307 12.57 18.76 -20.20
C ALA A 307 13.92 18.01 -20.19
N GLY A 308 14.05 16.91 -20.95
CA GLY A 308 15.28 16.11 -21.02
C GLY A 308 15.43 15.05 -19.93
N HIS A 309 14.42 14.86 -19.08
CA HIS A 309 14.43 13.92 -17.97
C HIS A 309 13.26 12.93 -18.05
N ASP A 310 13.55 11.66 -17.80
CA ASP A 310 12.51 10.64 -17.61
C ASP A 310 11.89 10.79 -16.22
N ARG A 311 10.56 10.82 -16.18
CA ARG A 311 9.76 10.98 -14.97
C ARG A 311 8.61 9.98 -14.97
N LEU A 312 8.02 9.75 -13.80
CA LEU A 312 6.79 8.98 -13.69
C LEU A 312 5.61 9.95 -13.61
N TYR A 313 4.69 9.81 -14.55
CA TYR A 313 3.43 10.52 -14.56
C TYR A 313 2.36 9.72 -13.81
N ARG A 314 1.50 10.42 -13.04
CA ARG A 314 0.28 9.87 -12.44
C ARG A 314 -0.76 10.98 -12.23
N ASP A 315 -2.01 10.67 -12.54
CA ASP A 315 -3.16 11.51 -12.18
C ASP A 315 -3.59 11.20 -10.75
N LEU A 316 -3.20 12.02 -9.77
CA LEU A 316 -3.66 11.87 -8.38
C LEU A 316 -5.05 12.47 -8.19
N HIS A 317 -5.97 11.70 -7.60
CA HIS A 317 -7.27 12.19 -7.18
C HIS A 317 -7.32 12.23 -5.64
N THR A 318 -7.38 13.42 -5.04
CA THR A 318 -7.66 13.53 -3.60
C THR A 318 -9.17 13.61 -3.38
N THR A 319 -9.64 13.11 -2.24
CA THR A 319 -11.03 13.19 -1.78
C THR A 319 -11.57 14.62 -1.63
N GLU A 320 -10.69 15.63 -1.67
CA GLU A 320 -11.03 17.06 -1.65
C GLU A 320 -10.98 17.73 -3.05
N GLY A 321 -10.82 16.95 -4.13
CA GLY A 321 -10.82 17.46 -5.51
C GLY A 321 -9.56 18.22 -5.93
N LYS A 322 -8.54 18.32 -5.07
CA LYS A 322 -7.25 18.94 -5.42
C LYS A 322 -6.29 17.89 -5.97
N ARG A 323 -5.76 18.11 -7.16
CA ARG A 323 -4.66 17.31 -7.70
C ARG A 323 -3.33 17.88 -7.23
N ASP A 324 -2.48 17.02 -6.70
CA ASP A 324 -1.05 17.30 -6.61
C ASP A 324 -0.36 16.62 -7.79
N SER A 325 -0.39 17.25 -8.97
CA SER A 325 0.60 16.96 -9.99
C SER A 325 1.72 17.96 -9.73
N THR A 326 2.83 17.49 -9.18
CA THR A 326 3.92 18.34 -8.70
C THR A 326 4.63 19.13 -9.81
N GLU A 327 4.21 19.01 -11.08
CA GLU A 327 4.97 19.53 -12.23
C GLU A 327 4.15 20.26 -13.31
N ILE A 328 2.83 20.03 -13.44
CA ILE A 328 2.00 20.69 -14.47
C ILE A 328 0.71 21.22 -13.82
N GLN A 329 0.60 22.55 -13.70
CA GLN A 329 -0.58 23.27 -13.21
C GLN A 329 -1.34 23.86 -14.39
N ALA A 330 -2.55 23.39 -14.62
CA ALA A 330 -3.46 23.99 -15.59
C ALA A 330 -4.17 25.21 -15.00
N GLY A 331 -4.69 26.09 -15.87
CA GLY A 331 -5.48 27.26 -15.44
C GLY A 331 -6.88 26.93 -14.91
N ARG A 332 -7.26 25.64 -14.94
CA ARG A 332 -8.41 25.01 -14.27
C ARG A 332 -7.94 23.69 -13.66
N ASP A 333 -8.66 23.16 -12.67
CA ASP A 333 -8.45 21.76 -12.26
C ASP A 333 -8.59 20.83 -13.48
N CYS A 334 -7.83 19.73 -13.53
CA CYS A 334 -7.85 18.75 -14.63
C CYS A 334 -8.75 17.55 -14.26
N ASP A 335 -9.29 16.82 -15.25
CA ASP A 335 -9.98 15.55 -15.00
C ASP A 335 -9.07 14.33 -15.26
N ILE A 336 -9.55 13.12 -14.92
CA ILE A 336 -8.72 11.90 -14.86
C ILE A 336 -8.41 11.32 -16.25
N HIS A 337 -9.01 11.84 -17.32
CA HIS A 337 -9.05 11.13 -18.58
C HIS A 337 -7.79 11.33 -19.43
N GLU A 338 -7.19 12.52 -19.41
CA GLU A 338 -6.02 12.81 -20.24
C GLU A 338 -5.06 13.85 -19.65
N LEU A 339 -3.77 13.51 -19.74
CA LEU A 339 -2.67 14.46 -19.86
C LEU A 339 -1.64 13.88 -20.83
N LYS A 340 -1.32 14.63 -21.88
CA LYS A 340 -0.34 14.22 -22.89
C LYS A 340 0.62 15.38 -23.16
N ILE A 341 1.91 15.11 -23.07
CA ILE A 341 2.96 16.01 -23.58
C ILE A 341 3.00 15.85 -25.10
N VAL A 342 2.87 16.95 -25.84
CA VAL A 342 2.67 16.92 -27.30
C VAL A 342 3.83 17.54 -28.07
N GLU A 343 4.30 18.70 -27.63
CA GLU A 343 5.44 19.41 -28.22
C GLU A 343 6.46 19.73 -27.11
N ASN A 344 7.72 20.00 -27.47
CA ASN A 344 8.80 20.33 -26.52
C ASN A 344 8.42 21.54 -25.64
N GLY A 345 7.76 21.26 -24.51
CA GLY A 345 7.35 22.25 -23.52
C GLY A 345 5.84 22.47 -23.37
N THR A 346 4.96 21.82 -24.15
CA THR A 346 3.49 21.94 -23.95
C THR A 346 2.82 20.60 -23.66
N ALA A 347 1.71 20.67 -22.92
CA ALA A 347 0.85 19.54 -22.62
C ALA A 347 -0.60 19.86 -22.98
N VAL A 348 -1.33 18.86 -23.47
CA VAL A 348 -2.78 18.88 -23.59
C VAL A 348 -3.39 18.03 -22.48
N LEU A 349 -4.48 18.50 -21.90
CA LEU A 349 -5.13 17.85 -20.76
C LEU A 349 -6.63 18.12 -20.76
N THR A 350 -7.40 17.17 -20.25
CA THR A 350 -8.83 17.34 -20.07
C THR A 350 -9.13 18.18 -18.82
N THR A 351 -10.10 19.08 -18.90
CA THR A 351 -10.46 19.97 -17.79
C THR A 351 -11.39 19.30 -16.81
N TRP A 352 -11.43 19.77 -15.56
CA TRP A 352 -12.39 19.35 -14.55
C TRP A 352 -13.84 19.51 -15.02
N ILE A 353 -14.69 18.66 -14.47
CA ILE A 353 -16.13 18.61 -14.74
C ILE A 353 -16.78 19.94 -14.31
N MET A 354 -17.51 20.56 -15.24
CA MET A 354 -18.28 21.76 -14.98
C MET A 354 -19.77 21.48 -15.11
N THR A 355 -20.56 21.96 -14.15
CA THR A 355 -22.03 21.90 -14.22
C THR A 355 -22.58 23.29 -14.55
N ARG A 356 -23.36 23.39 -15.63
CA ARG A 356 -23.92 24.65 -16.13
C ARG A 356 -25.45 24.60 -16.15
N PRO A 357 -26.16 25.63 -15.67
CA PRO A 357 -27.59 25.78 -15.95
C PRO A 357 -27.82 25.86 -17.46
N TRP A 358 -28.76 25.08 -17.99
CA TRP A 358 -29.05 25.00 -19.43
C TRP A 358 -30.53 24.71 -19.69
N ASP A 359 -31.09 25.25 -20.78
CA ASP A 359 -32.44 24.87 -21.23
C ASP A 359 -32.37 23.60 -22.08
N LEU A 360 -32.76 22.48 -21.48
CA LEU A 360 -32.70 21.17 -22.12
C LEU A 360 -34.02 20.77 -22.80
N SER A 361 -35.04 21.65 -22.79
CA SER A 361 -36.38 21.34 -23.29
C SER A 361 -36.40 20.96 -24.78
N SER A 362 -35.54 21.59 -25.59
CA SER A 362 -35.42 21.28 -27.02
C SER A 362 -34.79 19.92 -27.33
N TYR A 363 -34.27 19.24 -26.31
CA TYR A 363 -33.63 17.92 -26.38
C TYR A 363 -34.43 16.85 -25.63
N GLY A 364 -35.63 17.18 -25.13
CA GLY A 364 -36.48 16.27 -24.35
C GLY A 364 -36.23 16.29 -22.83
N GLY A 365 -35.37 17.19 -22.35
CA GLY A 365 -35.04 17.35 -20.93
C GLY A 365 -35.79 18.52 -20.24
N PRO A 366 -35.38 18.88 -19.01
CA PRO A 366 -35.99 20.00 -18.27
C PRO A 366 -35.63 21.38 -18.84
N ALA A 367 -36.60 22.31 -18.85
CA ALA A 367 -36.38 23.68 -19.31
C ALA A 367 -35.45 24.51 -18.40
N SER A 368 -35.35 24.14 -17.13
CA SER A 368 -34.39 24.69 -16.15
C SER A 368 -33.45 23.58 -15.72
N GLY A 369 -32.68 23.06 -16.67
CA GLY A 369 -31.81 21.90 -16.47
C GLY A 369 -30.38 22.23 -16.11
N PHE A 370 -29.58 21.18 -15.91
CA PHE A 370 -28.15 21.24 -15.66
C PHE A 370 -27.41 20.34 -16.66
N LEU A 371 -26.43 20.91 -17.34
CA LEU A 371 -25.57 20.25 -18.32
C LEU A 371 -24.18 20.06 -17.71
N ARG A 372 -23.64 18.86 -17.85
CA ARG A 372 -22.23 18.58 -17.55
C ARG A 372 -21.38 18.93 -18.78
N THR A 373 -20.35 19.73 -18.59
CA THR A 373 -19.38 20.08 -19.63
C THR A 373 -17.97 19.77 -19.15
N THR A 374 -17.22 19.08 -20.00
CA THR A 374 -15.84 18.69 -19.76
C THR A 374 -15.11 18.84 -21.09
N GLY A 375 -14.08 19.68 -21.11
CA GLY A 375 -13.33 20.04 -22.30
C GLY A 375 -11.85 19.73 -22.17
N PHE A 376 -11.01 20.50 -22.85
CA PHE A 376 -9.56 20.37 -22.74
C PHE A 376 -8.85 21.73 -22.77
N GLN A 377 -7.59 21.73 -22.32
CA GLN A 377 -6.67 22.84 -22.41
C GLN A 377 -5.35 22.41 -23.03
N GLU A 378 -4.69 23.34 -23.70
CA GLU A 378 -3.25 23.27 -23.94
C GLU A 378 -2.55 24.24 -23.00
N VAL A 379 -1.48 23.77 -22.35
CA VAL A 379 -0.69 24.54 -21.39
C VAL A 379 0.78 24.49 -21.74
N ASP A 380 1.46 25.62 -21.56
CA ASP A 380 2.92 25.66 -21.56
C ASP A 380 3.42 25.17 -20.19
N ILE A 381 4.21 24.10 -20.19
CA ILE A 381 4.69 23.41 -18.98
C ILE A 381 5.65 24.31 -18.19
N ALA A 382 6.47 25.12 -18.86
CA ALA A 382 7.49 25.91 -18.19
C ALA A 382 6.91 27.15 -17.48
N SER A 383 6.01 27.86 -18.15
CA SER A 383 5.38 29.08 -17.67
C SER A 383 4.04 28.85 -16.98
N GLN A 384 3.48 27.64 -17.09
CA GLN A 384 2.16 27.27 -16.59
C GLN A 384 1.02 28.12 -17.20
N THR A 385 1.23 28.68 -18.39
CA THR A 385 0.22 29.49 -19.07
C THR A 385 -0.71 28.63 -19.91
N VAL A 386 -2.01 28.85 -19.81
CA VAL A 386 -3.00 28.26 -20.71
C VAL A 386 -2.89 28.93 -22.08
N LEU A 387 -2.58 28.12 -23.10
CA LEU A 387 -2.46 28.53 -24.50
C LEU A 387 -3.78 28.39 -25.25
N PHE A 388 -4.59 27.39 -24.88
CA PHE A 388 -5.86 27.10 -25.52
C PHE A 388 -6.86 26.52 -24.51
N THR A 389 -8.15 26.80 -24.69
CA THR A 389 -9.25 26.18 -23.91
C THR A 389 -10.41 25.93 -24.84
N TRP A 390 -11.01 24.75 -24.73
CA TRP A 390 -12.15 24.36 -25.53
C TRP A 390 -13.19 23.68 -24.66
N ASP A 391 -14.47 24.00 -24.87
CA ASP A 391 -15.60 23.39 -24.17
C ASP A 391 -16.63 22.88 -25.20
N PRO A 392 -17.04 21.60 -25.14
CA PRO A 392 -17.95 21.04 -26.12
C PRO A 392 -19.29 21.77 -26.19
N ALA A 393 -19.78 22.37 -25.10
CA ALA A 393 -21.08 23.03 -25.09
C ALA A 393 -21.12 24.31 -25.95
N ASP A 394 -19.95 24.88 -26.28
CA ASP A 394 -19.85 26.06 -27.13
C ASP A 394 -19.76 25.69 -28.63
N HIS A 395 -19.52 24.41 -28.95
CA HIS A 395 -19.13 23.98 -30.30
C HIS A 395 -19.92 22.78 -30.86
N ILE A 396 -20.53 21.96 -30.00
CA ILE A 396 -21.22 20.72 -30.36
C ILE A 396 -22.71 20.83 -30.03
N ASP A 397 -23.57 20.42 -30.96
CA ASP A 397 -25.02 20.35 -30.71
C ASP A 397 -25.31 19.21 -29.72
N LEU A 398 -26.09 19.49 -28.68
CA LEU A 398 -26.48 18.51 -27.67
C LEU A 398 -27.24 17.31 -28.28
N LYS A 399 -27.85 17.48 -29.47
CA LYS A 399 -28.49 16.37 -30.24
C LYS A 399 -27.51 15.32 -30.76
N ASP A 400 -26.22 15.63 -30.80
CA ASP A 400 -25.20 14.66 -31.21
C ASP A 400 -24.97 13.58 -30.13
N SER A 401 -25.41 13.82 -28.89
CA SER A 401 -25.34 12.84 -27.81
C SER A 401 -26.22 11.62 -28.08
N ASN A 402 -25.69 10.43 -27.80
CA ASN A 402 -26.46 9.19 -27.79
C ASN A 402 -27.00 8.84 -26.40
N MET A 403 -26.78 9.69 -25.39
CA MET A 403 -27.20 9.44 -24.01
C MET A 403 -28.57 10.04 -23.74
N GLU A 404 -29.54 9.22 -23.34
CA GLU A 404 -30.86 9.71 -22.94
C GLU A 404 -30.88 10.21 -21.49
N PHE A 405 -31.79 11.13 -21.18
CA PHE A 405 -32.00 11.62 -19.82
C PHE A 405 -32.44 10.49 -18.89
N GLY A 406 -31.84 10.45 -17.69
CA GLY A 406 -32.24 9.53 -16.62
C GLY A 406 -31.74 8.09 -16.82
N TRP A 407 -30.93 7.81 -17.83
CA TRP A 407 -30.17 6.57 -17.92
C TRP A 407 -28.98 6.61 -16.95
N ASP A 408 -29.03 5.77 -15.90
CA ASP A 408 -27.93 5.46 -14.98
C ASP A 408 -27.07 6.70 -14.57
N HIS A 409 -25.75 6.64 -14.76
CA HIS A 409 -24.78 7.66 -14.36
C HIS A 409 -24.69 8.88 -15.29
N TYR A 410 -25.52 8.97 -16.33
CA TYR A 410 -25.49 10.07 -17.31
C TYR A 410 -26.31 11.29 -16.90
N GLY A 411 -27.12 11.17 -15.83
CA GLY A 411 -27.90 12.26 -15.25
C GLY A 411 -29.25 12.51 -15.92
N ASP A 412 -30.19 13.06 -15.15
CA ASP A 412 -31.53 13.47 -15.61
C ASP A 412 -31.61 14.97 -15.94
N GLY A 413 -30.54 15.72 -15.66
CA GLY A 413 -30.44 17.16 -15.84
C GLY A 413 -31.31 17.97 -14.88
N LEU A 414 -31.95 17.36 -13.87
CA LEU A 414 -32.88 18.07 -12.96
C LEU A 414 -32.16 18.86 -11.87
N THR A 415 -30.97 18.42 -11.46
CA THR A 415 -30.18 19.05 -10.39
C THR A 415 -28.72 19.15 -10.77
N PRO A 416 -27.90 19.99 -10.11
CA PRO A 416 -26.46 20.00 -10.34
C PRO A 416 -25.77 18.66 -10.08
N GLN A 417 -26.30 17.85 -9.15
CA GLN A 417 -25.74 16.53 -8.81
C GLN A 417 -26.15 15.44 -9.81
N THR A 418 -27.19 15.69 -10.61
CA THR A 418 -27.71 14.79 -11.64
C THR A 418 -27.61 15.45 -13.02
N ASP A 419 -26.60 16.31 -13.21
CA ASP A 419 -26.36 17.02 -14.45
C ASP A 419 -26.16 16.05 -15.62
N TRP A 420 -26.65 16.45 -16.81
CA TRP A 420 -26.64 15.57 -17.96
C TRP A 420 -25.29 15.58 -18.69
N ASP A 421 -24.65 14.43 -18.79
CA ASP A 421 -23.36 14.23 -19.44
C ASP A 421 -23.53 13.90 -20.93
N PHE A 422 -23.58 14.94 -21.76
CA PHE A 422 -23.89 14.79 -23.18
C PHE A 422 -22.69 14.43 -24.07
N PHE A 423 -21.46 14.74 -23.64
CA PHE A 423 -20.28 14.68 -24.52
C PHE A 423 -19.21 13.70 -24.04
N HIS A 424 -18.80 13.84 -22.78
CA HIS A 424 -17.78 13.02 -22.12
C HIS A 424 -16.49 12.87 -22.93
N ILE A 425 -15.67 13.93 -22.94
CA ILE A 425 -14.33 13.86 -23.53
C ILE A 425 -13.45 12.90 -22.73
N ASN A 426 -12.71 12.02 -23.41
CA ASN A 426 -11.85 11.05 -22.71
C ASN A 426 -10.43 10.92 -23.29
N SER A 427 -10.14 11.65 -24.36
CA SER A 427 -8.80 11.77 -24.90
C SER A 427 -8.65 13.00 -25.77
N VAL A 428 -7.44 13.56 -25.76
CA VAL A 428 -6.98 14.64 -26.63
C VAL A 428 -5.58 14.34 -27.14
N ASP A 429 -5.35 14.61 -28.42
CA ASP A 429 -4.05 14.56 -29.06
C ASP A 429 -3.85 15.80 -29.94
N LYS A 430 -2.60 16.12 -30.26
CA LYS A 430 -2.22 17.21 -31.16
C LYS A 430 -1.80 16.65 -32.51
N THR A 431 -2.15 17.34 -33.57
CA THR A 431 -1.79 17.02 -34.96
C THR A 431 -0.68 17.94 -35.46
N GLN A 432 0.01 17.55 -36.53
CA GLN A 432 1.13 18.29 -37.11
C GLN A 432 0.76 19.71 -37.55
N ASP A 433 -0.49 19.96 -37.94
CA ASP A 433 -1.01 21.29 -38.28
C ASP A 433 -1.30 22.19 -37.05
N GLY A 434 -0.99 21.70 -35.85
CA GLY A 434 -1.19 22.37 -34.57
C GLY A 434 -2.61 22.28 -34.01
N GLY A 435 -3.56 21.66 -34.73
CA GLY A 435 -4.90 21.43 -34.20
C GLY A 435 -4.98 20.23 -33.26
N TYR A 436 -6.21 19.89 -32.87
CA TYR A 436 -6.45 18.85 -31.86
C TYR A 436 -7.35 17.75 -32.38
N LEU A 437 -7.06 16.51 -32.00
CA LEU A 437 -7.90 15.35 -32.25
C LEU A 437 -8.46 14.87 -30.91
N ILE A 438 -9.79 14.90 -30.76
CA ILE A 438 -10.46 14.58 -29.49
C ILE A 438 -11.49 13.47 -29.65
N SER A 439 -11.71 12.72 -28.58
CA SER A 439 -12.74 11.69 -28.52
C SER A 439 -13.93 12.13 -27.68
N GLY A 440 -15.12 12.18 -28.28
CA GLY A 440 -16.40 12.30 -27.58
C GLY A 440 -17.00 10.91 -27.38
N ARG A 441 -16.98 10.40 -26.14
CA ARG A 441 -17.50 9.05 -25.84
C ARG A 441 -19.00 8.98 -26.10
N HIS A 442 -19.75 9.96 -25.61
CA HIS A 442 -21.22 9.92 -25.60
C HIS A 442 -21.83 10.26 -26.96
N THR A 443 -21.08 10.94 -27.84
CA THR A 443 -21.47 11.12 -29.24
C THR A 443 -20.93 10.01 -30.15
N SER A 444 -20.09 9.09 -29.63
CA SER A 444 -19.38 8.07 -30.42
C SER A 444 -18.64 8.66 -31.64
N THR A 445 -18.09 9.86 -31.47
CA THR A 445 -17.49 10.66 -32.55
C THR A 445 -16.09 11.11 -32.18
N ILE A 446 -15.19 11.07 -33.16
CA ILE A 446 -13.86 11.68 -33.09
C ILE A 446 -13.93 13.02 -33.81
N TYR A 447 -13.44 14.09 -33.18
CA TYR A 447 -13.48 15.44 -33.71
C TYR A 447 -12.08 15.97 -33.95
N LYS A 448 -11.88 16.61 -35.10
CA LYS A 448 -10.73 17.48 -35.33
C LYS A 448 -11.11 18.92 -35.04
N ILE A 449 -10.36 19.57 -34.16
CA ILE A 449 -10.61 20.93 -33.69
C ILE A 449 -9.55 21.87 -34.25
N SER A 450 -10.00 23.01 -34.75
CA SER A 450 -9.18 24.13 -35.21
C SER A 450 -8.46 24.78 -34.02
N PRO A 451 -7.13 24.97 -34.10
CA PRO A 451 -6.39 25.65 -33.04
C PRO A 451 -6.60 27.17 -33.03
N ARG A 452 -7.29 27.73 -34.03
CA ARG A 452 -7.46 29.18 -34.19
C ARG A 452 -8.66 29.71 -33.42
N ASP A 453 -9.76 28.96 -33.44
CA ASP A 453 -11.06 29.42 -32.97
C ASP A 453 -11.90 28.30 -32.31
N GLY A 454 -11.37 27.09 -32.19
CA GLY A 454 -12.10 25.96 -31.61
C GLY A 454 -13.20 25.37 -32.50
N SER A 455 -13.31 25.81 -33.75
CA SER A 455 -14.28 25.24 -34.69
C SER A 455 -13.97 23.77 -35.00
N VAL A 456 -15.02 22.97 -35.18
CA VAL A 456 -14.91 21.58 -35.64
C VAL A 456 -14.57 21.57 -37.13
N LEU A 457 -13.40 21.05 -37.47
CA LEU A 457 -12.94 20.92 -38.86
C LEU A 457 -13.59 19.72 -39.56
N TRP A 458 -13.72 18.60 -38.84
CA TRP A 458 -14.42 17.41 -39.31
C TRP A 458 -14.81 16.49 -38.14
N ARG A 459 -15.77 15.61 -38.41
CA ARG A 459 -16.33 14.58 -37.52
C ARG A 459 -16.14 13.21 -38.13
N LEU A 460 -15.57 12.28 -37.38
CA LEU A 460 -15.44 10.89 -37.77
C LEU A 460 -16.29 10.02 -36.84
N GLY A 461 -17.28 9.32 -37.40
CA GLY A 461 -18.21 8.47 -36.65
C GLY A 461 -19.43 9.23 -36.11
N GLY A 462 -20.19 8.56 -35.24
CA GLY A 462 -21.44 9.06 -34.67
C GLY A 462 -22.53 9.38 -35.69
N ASN A 463 -23.47 10.23 -35.27
CA ASN A 463 -24.69 10.53 -36.04
C ASN A 463 -24.44 11.48 -37.22
N ASN A 464 -23.32 12.20 -37.23
CA ASN A 464 -23.00 13.27 -38.18
C ASN A 464 -21.58 13.14 -38.74
N SER A 465 -21.16 11.92 -39.11
CA SER A 465 -19.84 11.66 -39.70
C SER A 465 -19.69 12.35 -41.06
N ASP A 466 -18.57 13.03 -41.26
CA ASP A 466 -18.15 13.59 -42.56
C ASP A 466 -17.49 12.53 -43.45
N PHE A 467 -17.18 11.36 -42.89
CA PHE A 467 -16.49 10.26 -43.57
C PHE A 467 -17.40 9.06 -43.80
N THR A 468 -17.17 8.38 -44.91
CA THR A 468 -17.68 7.03 -45.16
C THR A 468 -16.71 5.99 -44.61
N PHE A 469 -17.24 4.82 -44.25
CA PHE A 469 -16.47 3.71 -43.69
C PHE A 469 -16.43 2.55 -44.68
N GLU A 470 -15.33 1.81 -44.69
CA GLU A 470 -15.29 0.52 -45.37
C GLU A 470 -16.38 -0.44 -44.83
N PRO A 471 -16.89 -1.38 -45.65
CA PRO A 471 -17.95 -2.27 -45.22
C PRO A 471 -17.59 -3.09 -43.97
N GLY A 472 -18.43 -3.01 -42.94
CA GLY A 472 -18.26 -3.76 -41.69
C GLY A 472 -17.38 -3.07 -40.65
N LEU A 473 -16.81 -1.89 -40.96
CA LEU A 473 -16.12 -1.07 -39.97
C LEU A 473 -17.10 -0.14 -39.24
N ASN A 474 -17.09 -0.21 -37.92
CA ASN A 474 -17.72 0.74 -37.02
C ASN A 474 -16.94 0.85 -35.70
N PHE A 475 -17.25 1.88 -34.92
CA PHE A 475 -16.84 2.00 -33.52
C PHE A 475 -17.88 2.81 -32.74
N SER A 476 -17.91 2.64 -31.43
CA SER A 476 -18.72 3.48 -30.53
C SER A 476 -18.13 3.52 -29.13
N SER A 477 -18.47 4.58 -28.38
CA SER A 477 -18.07 4.77 -26.98
C SER A 477 -16.55 4.67 -26.76
N GLN A 478 -15.78 5.05 -27.77
CA GLN A 478 -14.35 4.80 -27.89
C GLN A 478 -13.50 5.60 -26.89
N HIS A 479 -12.33 5.06 -26.56
CA HIS A 479 -11.32 5.68 -25.71
C HIS A 479 -9.97 5.79 -26.43
N HIS A 480 -9.11 6.66 -25.89
CA HIS A 480 -7.68 6.72 -26.22
C HIS A 480 -7.41 6.88 -27.73
N VAL A 481 -8.01 7.90 -28.33
CA VAL A 481 -7.75 8.27 -29.72
C VAL A 481 -6.38 8.93 -29.80
N ARG A 482 -5.56 8.47 -30.74
CA ARG A 482 -4.18 8.95 -30.93
C ARG A 482 -3.83 9.08 -32.39
N VAL A 483 -3.16 10.17 -32.72
CA VAL A 483 -2.49 10.35 -34.01
C VAL A 483 -1.25 9.45 -34.02
N ARG A 484 -1.08 8.67 -35.09
CA ARG A 484 0.06 7.74 -35.26
C ARG A 484 0.99 8.19 -36.37
N ASP A 485 0.40 8.66 -37.47
CA ASP A 485 1.14 9.16 -38.60
C ASP A 485 0.26 10.14 -39.38
N GLU A 486 0.88 11.11 -40.04
CA GLU A 486 0.21 12.11 -40.88
C GLU A 486 1.03 12.34 -42.15
N ASP A 487 0.35 12.40 -43.29
CA ASP A 487 0.93 12.64 -44.60
C ASP A 487 0.02 13.56 -45.44
N GLU A 488 0.42 13.87 -46.67
CA GLU A 488 -0.33 14.79 -47.54
C GLU A 488 -1.76 14.31 -47.87
N GLY A 489 -2.03 12.98 -47.85
CA GLY A 489 -3.32 12.39 -48.20
C GLY A 489 -4.22 12.08 -46.99
N GLY A 490 -3.72 12.25 -45.76
CA GLY A 490 -4.52 12.07 -44.55
C GLY A 490 -3.72 11.62 -43.34
N MET A 491 -4.33 10.78 -42.49
CA MET A 491 -3.72 10.39 -41.22
C MET A 491 -4.07 8.97 -40.80
N THR A 492 -3.15 8.36 -40.06
CA THR A 492 -3.37 7.09 -39.38
C THR A 492 -3.59 7.35 -37.90
N ILE A 493 -4.69 6.82 -37.35
CA ILE A 493 -5.04 6.95 -35.94
C ILE A 493 -5.17 5.57 -35.28
N SER A 494 -5.01 5.51 -33.97
CA SER A 494 -5.45 4.34 -33.19
C SER A 494 -6.52 4.75 -32.19
N LEU A 495 -7.40 3.82 -31.83
CA LEU A 495 -8.38 3.99 -30.76
C LEU A 495 -8.72 2.66 -30.09
N PHE A 496 -9.18 2.72 -28.85
CA PHE A 496 -9.81 1.58 -28.18
C PHE A 496 -11.32 1.65 -28.42
N ASN A 497 -11.86 0.71 -29.19
CA ASN A 497 -13.29 0.62 -29.50
C ASN A 497 -13.98 -0.23 -28.44
N ASN A 498 -14.60 0.43 -27.47
CA ASN A 498 -15.42 -0.22 -26.45
C ASN A 498 -16.61 -0.95 -27.06
N ALA A 499 -17.29 -0.32 -28.04
CA ALA A 499 -18.46 -0.87 -28.72
C ALA A 499 -19.65 -1.22 -27.80
N PHE A 500 -19.60 -0.79 -26.53
CA PHE A 500 -20.58 -1.08 -25.49
C PHE A 500 -20.60 0.04 -24.44
N ASP A 501 -21.77 0.47 -24.00
CA ASP A 501 -21.96 1.52 -22.98
C ASP A 501 -22.98 1.14 -21.89
N LYS A 502 -23.27 -0.17 -21.73
CA LYS A 502 -24.37 -0.78 -20.96
C LYS A 502 -25.76 -0.74 -21.58
N HIS A 503 -26.03 0.15 -22.53
CA HIS A 503 -27.35 0.32 -23.14
C HIS A 503 -27.35 -0.07 -24.62
N HIS A 504 -26.26 0.27 -25.31
CA HIS A 504 -26.02 0.02 -26.71
C HIS A 504 -24.81 -0.88 -26.88
N GLN A 505 -24.91 -1.83 -27.81
CA GLN A 505 -23.82 -2.71 -28.22
C GLN A 505 -23.70 -2.68 -29.74
N THR A 506 -22.59 -2.18 -30.26
CA THR A 506 -22.36 -2.00 -31.70
C THR A 506 -21.45 -3.08 -32.30
N ALA A 507 -20.82 -3.92 -31.46
CA ALA A 507 -20.04 -5.08 -31.87
C ALA A 507 -20.12 -6.19 -30.80
N HIS A 508 -19.82 -7.44 -31.18
CA HIS A 508 -19.84 -8.58 -30.26
C HIS A 508 -18.74 -8.56 -29.19
N SER A 509 -17.65 -7.84 -29.43
CA SER A 509 -16.51 -7.70 -28.51
C SER A 509 -15.82 -6.36 -28.76
N SER A 510 -15.16 -5.83 -27.73
CA SER A 510 -14.32 -4.64 -27.85
C SER A 510 -13.02 -4.95 -28.60
N SER A 511 -12.38 -3.92 -29.15
CA SER A 511 -11.13 -4.11 -29.89
C SER A 511 -10.26 -2.86 -29.90
N GLY A 512 -8.94 -3.04 -29.97
CA GLY A 512 -8.05 -1.98 -30.41
C GLY A 512 -8.13 -1.85 -31.92
N LEU A 513 -8.27 -0.63 -32.45
CA LEU A 513 -8.30 -0.36 -33.88
C LEU A 513 -7.16 0.57 -34.28
N VAL A 514 -6.61 0.34 -35.46
CA VAL A 514 -5.79 1.29 -36.19
C VAL A 514 -6.50 1.58 -37.50
N LEU A 515 -6.82 2.85 -37.74
CA LEU A 515 -7.60 3.32 -38.87
C LEU A 515 -6.77 4.25 -39.73
N ARG A 516 -6.93 4.13 -41.05
CA ARG A 516 -6.42 5.11 -42.01
C ARG A 516 -7.58 5.98 -42.47
N ILE A 517 -7.41 7.29 -42.29
CA ILE A 517 -8.32 8.34 -42.73
C ILE A 517 -7.75 8.92 -44.01
N ASP A 518 -8.48 8.78 -45.12
CA ASP A 518 -8.20 9.44 -46.39
C ASP A 518 -9.00 10.75 -46.44
N MET A 519 -8.28 11.87 -46.45
CA MET A 519 -8.88 13.20 -46.41
C MET A 519 -9.36 13.67 -47.78
N ASP A 520 -8.84 13.10 -48.87
CA ASP A 520 -9.26 13.42 -50.24
C ASP A 520 -10.56 12.67 -50.59
N ALA A 521 -10.62 11.39 -50.23
CA ALA A 521 -11.78 10.53 -50.45
C ALA A 521 -12.85 10.68 -49.37
N MET A 522 -12.53 11.30 -48.22
CA MET A 522 -13.35 11.32 -47.02
C MET A 522 -13.82 9.88 -46.66
N HIS A 523 -12.85 8.97 -46.61
CA HIS A 523 -13.07 7.54 -46.43
C HIS A 523 -12.15 6.96 -45.36
N VAL A 524 -12.66 6.03 -44.56
CA VAL A 524 -11.92 5.36 -43.50
C VAL A 524 -11.83 3.87 -43.74
N THR A 525 -10.59 3.37 -43.65
CA THR A 525 -10.25 1.94 -43.80
C THR A 525 -9.61 1.39 -42.52
N LEU A 526 -9.83 0.11 -42.27
CA LEU A 526 -9.20 -0.60 -41.15
C LEU A 526 -7.81 -1.03 -41.58
N VAL A 527 -6.81 -0.62 -40.80
CA VAL A 527 -5.44 -1.10 -40.97
C VAL A 527 -5.24 -2.35 -40.11
N HIS A 528 -5.55 -2.26 -38.82
CA HIS A 528 -5.42 -3.37 -37.87
C HIS A 528 -6.56 -3.42 -36.87
N ARG A 529 -6.93 -4.63 -36.47
CA ARG A 529 -7.86 -4.91 -35.37
C ARG A 529 -7.21 -5.88 -34.40
N TYR A 530 -7.17 -5.49 -33.14
CA TYR A 530 -6.66 -6.30 -32.03
C TYR A 530 -7.83 -6.74 -31.16
N SER A 531 -8.09 -8.04 -31.12
CA SER A 531 -9.19 -8.64 -30.37
C SER A 531 -8.68 -9.40 -29.16
N SER A 532 -9.42 -9.34 -28.05
CA SER A 532 -9.08 -10.14 -26.88
C SER A 532 -9.21 -11.63 -27.20
N PRO A 533 -8.28 -12.50 -26.75
CA PRO A 533 -8.42 -13.95 -26.90
C PRO A 533 -9.65 -14.52 -26.17
N ARG A 534 -10.25 -13.72 -25.27
CA ARG A 534 -11.45 -14.06 -24.50
C ARG A 534 -12.73 -13.41 -25.00
N GLY A 535 -12.67 -12.64 -26.09
CA GLY A 535 -13.83 -11.93 -26.63
C GLY A 535 -14.44 -10.92 -25.65
N LEU A 536 -13.58 -10.20 -24.90
CA LEU A 536 -14.00 -9.23 -23.89
C LEU A 536 -14.89 -8.12 -24.49
N LEU A 537 -15.90 -7.73 -23.71
CA LEU A 537 -16.78 -6.60 -24.01
C LEU A 537 -16.65 -5.59 -22.87
N VAL A 538 -15.91 -4.52 -23.12
CA VAL A 538 -15.47 -3.53 -22.13
C VAL A 538 -16.34 -2.28 -22.22
N GLU A 539 -17.08 -1.95 -21.16
CA GLU A 539 -18.03 -0.82 -21.16
C GLU A 539 -17.36 0.58 -21.16
N LYS A 540 -16.15 0.69 -20.62
CA LYS A 540 -15.46 1.96 -20.42
C LYS A 540 -13.95 1.79 -20.35
N GLU A 541 -13.23 2.90 -20.50
CA GLU A 541 -11.78 2.96 -20.31
C GLU A 541 -11.03 2.15 -21.38
N GLY A 542 -9.74 1.89 -21.15
CA GLY A 542 -8.89 1.12 -22.06
C GLY A 542 -8.00 1.97 -22.98
N SER A 543 -7.01 1.31 -23.56
CA SER A 543 -6.00 1.96 -24.40
C SER A 543 -5.38 1.02 -25.44
N VAL A 544 -4.80 1.64 -26.47
CA VAL A 544 -4.01 1.00 -27.52
C VAL A 544 -2.64 1.69 -27.57
N GLN A 545 -1.59 0.93 -27.32
CA GLN A 545 -0.22 1.42 -27.30
C GLN A 545 0.66 0.61 -28.26
N PRO A 546 1.00 1.16 -29.44
CA PRO A 546 2.11 0.65 -30.23
C PRO A 546 3.41 0.70 -29.43
N LEU A 547 4.21 -0.36 -29.50
CA LEU A 547 5.49 -0.49 -28.82
C LEU A 547 6.64 -0.39 -29.82
N GLU A 548 7.83 -0.01 -29.34
CA GLU A 548 9.05 0.11 -30.16
C GLU A 548 9.48 -1.20 -30.83
N SER A 549 9.09 -2.34 -30.26
CA SER A 549 9.31 -3.67 -30.84
C SER A 549 8.51 -3.92 -32.12
N GLY A 550 7.51 -3.06 -32.42
CA GLY A 550 6.49 -3.28 -33.45
C GLY A 550 5.25 -4.00 -32.92
N ASN A 551 5.26 -4.53 -31.70
CA ASN A 551 4.06 -5.11 -31.09
C ASN A 551 3.08 -4.03 -30.64
N VAL A 552 1.85 -4.43 -30.30
CA VAL A 552 0.82 -3.54 -29.77
C VAL A 552 0.32 -4.05 -28.43
N PHE A 553 0.44 -3.20 -27.41
CA PHE A 553 -0.09 -3.44 -26.08
C PHE A 553 -1.50 -2.86 -25.95
N ILE A 554 -2.42 -3.66 -25.41
CA ILE A 554 -3.82 -3.31 -25.22
C ILE A 554 -4.13 -3.40 -23.73
N SER A 555 -4.65 -2.32 -23.17
CA SER A 555 -5.29 -2.32 -21.86
C SER A 555 -6.80 -2.47 -22.04
N TRP A 556 -7.39 -3.52 -21.49
CA TRP A 556 -8.82 -3.81 -21.56
C TRP A 556 -9.64 -3.10 -20.45
N GLY A 557 -9.18 -1.93 -20.01
CA GLY A 557 -9.88 -1.05 -19.06
C GLY A 557 -10.52 -1.79 -17.88
N ALA A 558 -11.84 -1.61 -17.74
CA ALA A 558 -12.65 -2.21 -16.68
C ALA A 558 -12.67 -3.76 -16.64
N GLU A 559 -12.17 -4.47 -17.66
CA GLU A 559 -12.11 -5.94 -17.71
C GLU A 559 -10.80 -6.54 -17.18
N GLN A 560 -10.04 -5.79 -16.36
CA GLN A 560 -8.91 -6.30 -15.55
C GLN A 560 -7.81 -7.02 -16.34
N SER A 561 -7.71 -6.78 -17.64
CA SER A 561 -6.90 -7.58 -18.56
C SER A 561 -5.99 -6.71 -19.41
N LEU A 562 -4.82 -7.27 -19.73
CA LEU A 562 -3.80 -6.69 -20.59
C LEU A 562 -3.43 -7.74 -21.64
N THR A 563 -3.21 -7.32 -22.89
CA THR A 563 -2.68 -8.22 -23.92
C THR A 563 -1.63 -7.52 -24.76
N GLU A 564 -0.64 -8.27 -25.23
CA GLU A 564 0.28 -7.82 -26.26
C GLU A 564 0.08 -8.65 -27.52
N HIS A 565 -0.02 -7.97 -28.66
CA HIS A 565 -0.22 -8.54 -29.98
C HIS A 565 0.99 -8.25 -30.84
N ILE A 566 1.28 -9.14 -31.79
CA ILE A 566 2.14 -8.75 -32.91
C ILE A 566 1.44 -7.70 -33.78
N LEU A 567 2.21 -6.94 -34.57
CA LEU A 567 1.73 -5.77 -35.32
C LEU A 567 0.47 -6.03 -36.18
N ASP A 568 0.36 -7.20 -36.81
CA ASP A 568 -0.77 -7.49 -37.70
C ASP A 568 -2.06 -7.86 -36.94
N GLY A 569 -1.99 -8.05 -35.62
CA GLY A 569 -3.10 -8.45 -34.75
C GLY A 569 -3.51 -9.92 -34.88
N SER A 570 -2.78 -10.74 -35.64
CA SER A 570 -3.14 -12.14 -35.88
C SER A 570 -2.90 -13.05 -34.69
N ARG A 571 -2.03 -12.65 -33.74
CA ARG A 571 -1.65 -13.45 -32.57
C ARG A 571 -1.42 -12.58 -31.32
N VAL A 572 -1.85 -13.10 -30.18
CA VAL A 572 -1.52 -12.61 -28.84
C VAL A 572 -0.24 -13.31 -28.39
N VAL A 573 0.76 -12.56 -27.94
CA VAL A 573 2.03 -13.11 -27.43
C VAL A 573 2.10 -13.09 -25.90
N PHE A 574 1.34 -12.19 -25.27
CA PHE A 574 1.30 -12.00 -23.82
C PHE A 574 -0.13 -11.66 -23.38
N GLU A 575 -0.54 -12.18 -22.23
CA GLU A 575 -1.73 -11.77 -21.50
C GLU A 575 -1.41 -11.65 -20.02
N ALA A 576 -1.96 -10.62 -19.36
CA ALA A 576 -2.00 -10.53 -17.91
C ALA A 576 -3.42 -10.22 -17.43
N LYS A 577 -3.80 -10.80 -16.30
CA LYS A 577 -5.07 -10.51 -15.63
C LYS A 577 -4.84 -10.22 -14.15
N LEU A 578 -5.55 -9.22 -13.63
CA LEU A 578 -5.56 -8.94 -12.19
C LEU A 578 -6.14 -10.12 -11.41
N ASP A 579 -5.45 -10.54 -10.34
CA ASP A 579 -5.94 -11.56 -9.40
C ASP A 579 -6.81 -10.92 -8.30
N ASP A 580 -7.78 -10.11 -8.73
CA ASP A 580 -8.81 -9.51 -7.90
C ASP A 580 -10.03 -9.27 -8.79
N SER A 581 -11.20 -9.74 -8.34
CA SER A 581 -12.42 -9.69 -9.16
C SER A 581 -13.15 -8.35 -9.08
N THR A 582 -12.80 -7.47 -8.15
CA THR A 582 -13.50 -6.19 -7.93
C THR A 582 -12.71 -5.01 -8.44
N GLY A 583 -11.38 -5.06 -8.36
CA GLY A 583 -10.52 -3.96 -8.80
C GLY A 583 -10.41 -3.89 -10.31
N TYR A 584 -10.12 -2.71 -10.86
CA TYR A 584 -9.81 -2.51 -12.28
C TYR A 584 -8.97 -1.23 -12.44
N TRP A 585 -8.57 -0.88 -13.66
CA TRP A 585 -7.79 0.33 -13.93
C TRP A 585 -8.26 1.05 -15.19
N TYR A 586 -8.03 2.36 -15.22
CA TYR A 586 -8.40 3.21 -16.34
C TYR A 586 -7.56 2.92 -17.60
N ARG A 587 -6.23 2.94 -17.46
CA ARG A 587 -5.27 2.56 -18.50
C ARG A 587 -4.05 1.90 -17.86
N ALA A 588 -3.37 1.09 -18.65
CA ALA A 588 -2.08 0.52 -18.34
C ALA A 588 -1.14 0.70 -19.52
N TRP A 589 0.15 0.68 -19.22
CA TRP A 589 1.20 1.02 -20.18
C TRP A 589 2.36 0.05 -20.08
N LYS A 590 3.07 -0.15 -21.19
CA LYS A 590 4.28 -0.95 -21.24
C LYS A 590 5.44 -0.10 -21.78
N ALA A 591 6.53 -0.03 -21.02
CA ALA A 591 7.69 0.76 -21.38
C ALA A 591 8.96 0.24 -20.69
N ASN A 592 10.11 0.51 -21.29
CA ASN A 592 11.37 0.39 -20.56
C ASN A 592 11.51 1.55 -19.57
N PHE A 593 12.11 1.26 -18.42
CA PHE A 593 12.32 2.26 -17.38
C PHE A 593 13.49 1.86 -16.52
N THR A 594 14.47 2.75 -16.39
CA THR A 594 15.67 2.52 -15.60
C THR A 594 15.68 3.46 -14.40
N THR A 595 15.80 2.89 -13.21
CA THR A 595 15.85 3.64 -11.96
C THR A 595 16.79 2.98 -10.97
N VAL A 596 17.53 3.86 -10.29
CA VAL A 596 18.28 3.53 -9.07
C VAL A 596 17.70 4.43 -7.98
N PRO A 597 16.88 3.89 -7.06
CA PRO A 597 16.25 4.68 -6.02
C PRO A 597 17.27 5.42 -5.15
N THR A 598 16.85 6.54 -4.58
CA THR A 598 17.68 7.31 -3.63
C THR A 598 17.72 6.68 -2.24
N THR A 599 16.72 5.84 -1.92
CA THR A 599 16.67 4.98 -0.74
C THR A 599 17.71 3.87 -0.80
N SER A 600 17.96 3.21 0.33
CA SER A 600 18.82 2.03 0.39
C SER A 600 18.00 0.75 0.31
N PRO A 601 18.59 -0.39 -0.08
CA PRO A 601 17.95 -1.69 0.00
C PRO A 601 17.42 -1.98 1.42
N ASP A 602 16.19 -2.46 1.48
CA ASP A 602 15.56 -2.98 2.69
C ASP A 602 16.07 -4.38 2.97
N VAL A 603 16.54 -4.61 4.19
CA VAL A 603 17.07 -5.90 4.62
C VAL A 603 16.48 -6.27 5.96
N TYR A 604 15.83 -7.43 6.01
CA TYR A 604 15.46 -8.09 7.26
C TYR A 604 16.31 -9.33 7.45
N ALA A 605 16.96 -9.47 8.61
CA ALA A 605 17.84 -10.59 8.93
C ALA A 605 17.28 -11.34 10.14
N MET A 606 17.10 -12.65 10.03
CA MET A 606 16.61 -13.50 11.12
C MET A 606 17.33 -14.84 11.22
N SER A 607 17.28 -15.44 12.39
CA SER A 607 17.75 -16.80 12.64
C SER A 607 16.93 -17.47 13.75
N GLU A 608 16.81 -18.80 13.73
CA GLU A 608 16.15 -19.53 14.82
C GLU A 608 16.95 -19.46 16.14
N GLY A 609 18.28 -19.32 16.06
CA GLY A 609 19.19 -19.18 17.19
C GLY A 609 20.65 -19.07 16.73
N ILE A 610 21.57 -18.80 17.66
CA ILE A 610 22.99 -18.54 17.33
C ILE A 610 23.75 -19.74 16.73
N GLU A 611 23.17 -20.93 16.77
CA GLU A 611 23.71 -22.15 16.15
C GLU A 611 23.10 -22.43 14.77
N GLY A 612 22.04 -21.72 14.39
CA GLY A 612 21.32 -21.89 13.13
C GLY A 612 21.85 -20.99 12.01
N PRO A 613 21.32 -21.13 10.79
CA PRO A 613 21.63 -20.25 9.67
C PRO A 613 21.04 -18.85 9.88
N THR A 614 21.70 -17.81 9.37
CA THR A 614 21.05 -16.51 9.17
C THR A 614 20.31 -16.52 7.83
N VAL A 615 19.05 -16.13 7.85
CA VAL A 615 18.18 -15.91 6.69
C VAL A 615 17.98 -14.41 6.51
N TRP A 616 18.21 -13.91 5.31
CA TRP A 616 17.95 -12.54 4.90
C TRP A 616 16.80 -12.47 3.92
N PHE A 617 15.94 -11.48 4.10
CA PHE A 617 14.94 -11.05 3.12
C PHE A 617 15.36 -9.68 2.65
N VAL A 618 15.56 -9.53 1.34
CA VAL A 618 16.15 -8.33 0.75
C VAL A 618 15.28 -7.84 -0.39
N SER A 619 14.96 -6.56 -0.40
CA SER A 619 14.24 -5.91 -1.51
C SER A 619 14.72 -4.47 -1.68
N TRP A 620 14.44 -3.88 -2.84
CA TRP A 620 14.72 -2.47 -3.06
C TRP A 620 13.66 -1.87 -3.98
N ASN A 621 12.67 -1.21 -3.37
CA ASN A 621 11.48 -0.73 -4.05
C ASN A 621 11.82 0.21 -5.22
N GLY A 622 11.46 -0.16 -6.44
CA GLY A 622 11.71 0.63 -7.66
C GLY A 622 13.09 0.47 -8.28
N ALA A 623 13.99 -0.33 -7.71
CA ALA A 623 15.30 -0.58 -8.29
C ALA A 623 15.22 -1.57 -9.46
N THR A 624 15.38 -1.07 -10.69
CA THR A 624 15.20 -1.86 -11.92
C THR A 624 16.49 -2.52 -12.39
N GLU A 625 17.65 -1.98 -11.99
CA GLU A 625 18.96 -2.45 -12.45
C GLU A 625 19.57 -3.56 -11.57
N VAL A 626 18.95 -3.88 -10.42
CA VAL A 626 19.49 -4.88 -9.49
C VAL A 626 19.37 -6.27 -10.08
N GLN A 627 20.50 -6.97 -10.22
CA GLN A 627 20.56 -8.37 -10.67
C GLN A 627 21.02 -9.32 -9.57
N GLY A 628 21.63 -8.80 -8.50
CA GLY A 628 22.00 -9.62 -7.37
C GLY A 628 22.44 -8.83 -6.14
N TRP A 629 22.84 -9.59 -5.12
CA TRP A 629 23.14 -9.12 -3.78
C TRP A 629 24.49 -9.66 -3.33
N LYS A 630 25.42 -8.78 -2.98
CA LYS A 630 26.65 -9.15 -2.26
C LYS A 630 26.40 -9.05 -0.77
N VAL A 631 26.69 -10.13 -0.05
CA VAL A 631 26.46 -10.21 1.40
C VAL A 631 27.79 -10.14 2.13
N TYR A 632 27.87 -9.19 3.05
CA TYR A 632 29.01 -8.99 3.94
C TYR A 632 28.55 -9.14 5.39
N VAL A 633 29.29 -9.87 6.20
CA VAL A 633 28.86 -10.22 7.56
C VAL A 633 29.93 -9.90 8.60
N SER A 634 29.50 -9.66 9.83
CA SER A 634 30.38 -9.48 10.97
C SER A 634 29.77 -10.05 12.25
N ARG A 635 30.63 -10.32 13.24
CA ARG A 635 30.22 -10.64 14.61
C ARG A 635 29.95 -9.38 15.45
N GLN A 636 30.50 -8.23 15.03
CA GLN A 636 30.40 -6.95 15.73
C GLN A 636 29.85 -5.88 14.80
N GLN A 637 29.03 -4.97 15.32
CA GLN A 637 28.39 -3.92 14.51
C GLN A 637 29.39 -3.06 13.74
N TRP A 638 30.48 -2.66 14.41
CA TRP A 638 31.52 -1.79 13.88
C TRP A 638 32.83 -2.55 13.60
N GLY A 639 32.73 -3.87 13.44
CA GLY A 639 33.86 -4.73 13.15
C GLY A 639 34.23 -4.75 11.67
N ARG A 640 35.22 -5.58 11.33
CA ARG A 640 35.51 -5.93 9.94
C ARG A 640 34.35 -6.76 9.38
N TYR A 641 33.85 -6.39 8.21
CA TYR A 641 32.87 -7.15 7.46
C TYR A 641 33.57 -8.05 6.44
N GLU A 642 33.21 -9.31 6.43
CA GLU A 642 33.74 -10.32 5.51
C GLU A 642 32.71 -10.60 4.43
N PHE A 643 33.14 -10.56 3.16
CA PHE A 643 32.32 -10.98 2.04
C PHE A 643 32.12 -12.49 2.08
N ILE A 644 30.87 -12.95 2.05
CA ILE A 644 30.55 -14.39 2.11
C ILE A 644 29.91 -14.93 0.84
N GLY A 645 29.41 -14.09 -0.04
CA GLY A 645 28.81 -14.56 -1.28
C GLY A 645 28.10 -13.49 -2.08
N HIS A 646 27.92 -13.83 -3.36
CA HIS A 646 27.05 -13.13 -4.29
C HIS A 646 25.85 -14.03 -4.59
N PHE A 647 24.65 -13.47 -4.52
CA PHE A 647 23.39 -14.18 -4.66
C PHE A 647 22.56 -13.49 -5.74
N GLU A 648 21.95 -14.27 -6.63
CA GLU A 648 21.07 -13.73 -7.68
C GLU A 648 19.80 -13.15 -7.05
N LYS A 649 19.25 -12.11 -7.68
CA LYS A 649 17.95 -11.57 -7.30
C LYS A 649 16.85 -12.53 -7.75
N HIS A 650 15.93 -12.84 -6.85
CA HIS A 650 14.73 -13.61 -7.15
C HIS A 650 13.50 -12.82 -6.70
N GLY A 651 12.57 -12.55 -7.62
CA GLY A 651 11.36 -11.78 -7.34
C GLY A 651 11.61 -10.36 -6.85
N PHE A 652 10.58 -9.73 -6.31
CA PHE A 652 10.68 -8.44 -5.62
C PHE A 652 11.53 -8.54 -4.35
N GLU A 653 11.27 -9.57 -3.53
CA GLU A 653 11.99 -9.87 -2.29
C GLU A 653 12.78 -11.16 -2.46
N THR A 654 14.10 -11.07 -2.32
CA THR A 654 15.01 -12.20 -2.40
C THR A 654 15.25 -12.77 -1.01
N ARG A 655 15.01 -14.08 -0.84
CA ARG A 655 15.39 -14.83 0.36
C ARG A 655 16.78 -15.42 0.17
N ILE A 656 17.72 -15.02 1.01
CA ILE A 656 19.10 -15.51 1.05
C ILE A 656 19.32 -16.25 2.37
N GLU A 657 20.04 -17.37 2.34
CA GLU A 657 20.33 -18.16 3.54
C GLU A 657 21.83 -18.48 3.61
N SER A 658 22.40 -18.36 4.81
CA SER A 658 23.78 -18.73 5.10
C SER A 658 23.89 -20.10 5.76
N GLU A 659 25.09 -20.66 5.81
CA GLU A 659 25.33 -21.95 6.49
C GLU A 659 25.35 -21.85 8.03
N LYS A 660 25.56 -20.65 8.57
CA LYS A 660 25.78 -20.42 10.00
C LYS A 660 25.31 -19.03 10.42
N PHE A 661 25.19 -18.82 11.73
CA PHE A 661 24.75 -17.56 12.29
C PHE A 661 25.79 -16.45 12.10
N PHE A 662 25.28 -15.28 11.70
CA PHE A 662 26.01 -14.01 11.70
C PHE A 662 25.18 -12.95 12.42
N ALA A 663 25.81 -12.21 13.34
CA ALA A 663 25.12 -11.24 14.17
C ALA A 663 24.78 -9.94 13.42
N TRP A 664 25.65 -9.53 12.49
CA TRP A 664 25.54 -8.29 11.74
C TRP A 664 25.80 -8.53 10.25
N THR A 665 25.04 -7.84 9.40
CA THR A 665 25.13 -7.96 7.94
C THR A 665 25.06 -6.60 7.27
N ILE A 666 25.82 -6.40 6.20
CA ILE A 666 25.62 -5.36 5.19
C ILE A 666 25.33 -6.08 3.89
N ILE A 667 24.27 -5.67 3.19
CA ILE A 667 23.95 -6.21 1.87
C ILE A 667 24.09 -5.09 0.84
N GLU A 668 24.77 -5.40 -0.26
CA GLU A 668 25.03 -4.50 -1.37
C GLU A 668 24.33 -5.00 -2.63
N ALA A 669 23.46 -4.16 -3.19
CA ALA A 669 22.84 -4.36 -4.47
C ALA A 669 23.88 -4.20 -5.59
N VAL A 670 23.85 -5.09 -6.58
CA VAL A 670 24.73 -5.02 -7.74
C VAL A 670 23.94 -5.17 -9.05
N ASP A 671 24.48 -4.57 -10.10
CA ASP A 671 23.94 -4.68 -11.46
C ASP A 671 24.36 -5.97 -12.18
N GLY A 672 23.95 -6.11 -13.44
CA GLY A 672 24.28 -7.27 -14.29
C GLY A 672 25.77 -7.42 -14.62
N ALA A 673 26.58 -6.38 -14.43
CA ALA A 673 28.03 -6.46 -14.53
C ALA A 673 28.71 -6.79 -13.19
N GLY A 674 27.92 -6.92 -12.11
CA GLY A 674 28.41 -7.13 -10.75
C GLY A 674 28.96 -5.87 -10.08
N GLN A 675 28.72 -4.69 -10.67
CA GLN A 675 29.13 -3.40 -10.12
C GLN A 675 28.18 -2.98 -9.00
N ALA A 676 28.74 -2.39 -7.95
CA ALA A 676 27.98 -1.93 -6.79
C ALA A 676 27.06 -0.75 -7.16
N LEU A 677 25.78 -0.88 -6.80
CA LEU A 677 24.78 0.19 -6.94
C LEU A 677 24.61 0.94 -5.62
N ARG A 678 24.25 0.23 -4.54
CA ARG A 678 24.08 0.78 -3.19
C ARG A 678 24.05 -0.36 -2.15
N ASN A 679 24.34 -0.05 -0.88
CA ASN A 679 24.22 -0.99 0.22
C ASN A 679 23.14 -0.58 1.23
N SER A 680 22.84 -1.43 2.22
CA SER A 680 21.85 -1.20 3.28
C SER A 680 22.09 0.04 4.17
N SER A 681 23.09 0.88 3.87
CA SER A 681 23.54 2.11 4.57
C SER A 681 24.03 1.92 6.01
N VAL A 682 23.45 0.99 6.76
CA VAL A 682 23.86 0.60 8.11
C VAL A 682 23.95 -0.93 8.22
N PRO A 683 24.79 -1.43 9.14
CA PRO A 683 24.73 -2.81 9.58
C PRO A 683 23.36 -3.22 10.10
N VAL A 684 22.85 -4.32 9.56
CA VAL A 684 21.58 -4.93 9.94
C VAL A 684 21.85 -6.03 10.96
N ARG A 685 21.19 -5.97 12.11
CA ARG A 685 21.31 -6.99 13.16
C ARG A 685 20.39 -8.17 12.85
N THR A 686 20.91 -9.39 12.96
CA THR A 686 20.10 -10.60 12.87
C THR A 686 19.23 -10.77 14.10
N SER A 687 17.92 -10.84 13.93
CA SER A 687 16.98 -11.20 14.99
C SER A 687 17.06 -12.70 15.26
N THR A 688 17.33 -13.11 16.51
CA THR A 688 17.32 -14.52 16.89
C THR A 688 16.01 -14.86 17.58
N ARG A 689 15.29 -15.89 17.12
CA ARG A 689 14.07 -16.35 17.80
C ARG A 689 14.38 -16.85 19.21
N ARG A 690 15.55 -17.43 19.50
CA ARG A 690 16.04 -17.68 20.87
C ARG A 690 17.05 -16.61 21.31
N ARG A 691 16.66 -15.64 22.14
CA ARG A 691 17.65 -14.94 22.97
C ARG A 691 17.96 -15.84 24.16
N ASN A 692 19.13 -16.47 24.17
CA ASN A 692 19.78 -16.88 25.41
C ASN A 692 20.68 -15.73 25.84
N LEU A 693 20.25 -15.02 26.88
CA LEU A 693 21.08 -14.15 27.71
C LEU A 693 22.08 -15.01 28.50
N LEU A 694 23.24 -15.27 27.93
CA LEU A 694 24.46 -15.55 28.67
C LEU A 694 25.60 -14.79 28.00
N GLY A 695 25.98 -13.67 28.60
CA GLY A 695 27.15 -12.90 28.16
C GLY A 695 27.06 -11.41 28.45
N GLY A 696 26.82 -11.04 29.71
CA GLY A 696 27.27 -9.74 30.24
C GLY A 696 28.59 -9.93 30.99
N GLN A 697 29.53 -9.01 30.73
CA GLN A 697 30.85 -8.73 31.36
C GLN A 697 32.04 -9.05 30.45
N THR A 698 33.06 -8.20 30.25
CA THR A 698 33.41 -6.80 30.63
C THR A 698 34.70 -6.47 29.84
N ASP A 699 35.03 -5.18 29.72
CA ASP A 699 36.33 -4.59 29.35
C ASP A 699 36.75 -4.59 27.87
N LEU A 700 36.41 -3.49 27.17
CA LEU A 700 37.32 -2.36 26.90
C LEU A 700 36.55 -1.12 26.43
#